data_AF-Q6FJV7-F1
#
_entry.id   AF-Q6FJV7-F1
#
_cell.length_a   1.000
_cell.length_b   1.000
_cell.length_c   1.000
_cell.angle_alpha   90.00
_cell.angle_beta   90.00
_cell.angle_gamma   90.00
#
_symmetry.space_group_name_H-M   'P 1'
#
loop_
_entity.id
_entity.type
_entity.pdbx_description
1 polymer ?
#
loop_
_entity_poly.entity_id
_entity_poly.type
_entity_poly.pdbx_seq_one_letter_code
_entity_poly.pdbx_strand_id
1 'polypeptide(L)'
;MSLTFATEKELAVDNTPAESSLDSLDGTTFDSDEESKPVEEAPKPEPKPLPSLKDLPSLVDSNSFKPATKVEWGPNMKPAAISSSVSPSMSRSASATSAGRMRSNNIQETFTLDLQSQLSVTKLELSRILQTVKQANNVSVESTLSRNSRTFLISGPAPKVKEAKRELIKMLTRPITENIEVPSRCKAVIIGSGGKNIREISDRYDVKIHISKEPKPDSYNEDLDDDLSDISIFGDFESVKQAKAKILSIVNEDLKNITARLSVEDSTLGSFVNVKEVSSDDVKVQYYQDTGSFTITGSLDDIKNAKTKIKDYLQKLSNELAEENVKIPSKFQFLIDADEVKDRFGVIVKFPKSSSDETVQFAGLKDKVAEAISFARTSSKQYIVDSLDISKAHNKNLDHAKRLVIYFQKYNVLDKVAEEFPDVKYVLPSIEDLQNAKEVFIYLSAKNDKTSEIKAARREIIAIVNDITPAETLVIDDLDYELFHRNIKHILLGHESEAKFIQIGDYFKGDDSVVLFATSTDEDFKPSTDEIKESLEKVNANLNDLRKKQNSLEVATYDLESEKQDEFFGKDSVALKLILEDISGDDGHIQIKLHSPEKNKMTLRGDERAVKKANKDIKSIVENPSTTAKITVEVPVASVSRLIGNKGANLQKLRNKYNCSIDIPQQGESDQDKTVEITIKGLQFIIEHAKKDIANEAKRLADIVTKELVAQAKYHRNLSGPQGMYRTRLQEKYNVFINFLKENNTITIKGPSRGVNKAYDELKALLDFEMENGHKTIVNVPVEHMSRIIGKNGDTINGLSDEFGVELDFLQKSDDPKAVETGVVELEITGNRNAIKEASTKIAAIVSEAADHVTEKLDIDRKYHKTIVGAGGHTLREIISNAGGDEVRGRAVDIPNADSESSIITIQGPKKFVSNVVKAINKIVEESQNSITKKIEVPGERLGALIGPGGIVRKQLESEFNIQLYVPKRDEEETRVSLTGLPENIEKAEKKIFTEIIRDNFDLEIMVPANVQNYVSDRGNLPQRLRLEKFVNVRYGNATKKANNLNRTPVDIPYEKVAGAEGEKVKFTVEETGPSVVENVDGEIPWRLIYEPIDFDSILDEENGEKKEASVDENKKQQLLKEAKEIIENRINDAPNATYSGYVWTSDPSKFFKVVGMGGSNVKKIRESTNCIVYVPKKSDKINNVIFIKGAKENVEKAGEAIIKSLKQ
;
A
#
# COMPACT_ATOMS: atom_id res chain seq x y z
N MET A 1 -41.19 15.94 30.90
CA MET A 1 -41.21 17.24 31.60
C MET A 1 -40.10 18.08 30.97
N SER A 2 -40.37 19.13 30.18
CA SER A 2 -40.89 20.48 30.57
C SER A 2 -39.77 21.37 31.14
N LEU A 3 -39.46 22.61 30.73
CA LEU A 3 -39.86 23.61 29.69
C LEU A 3 -38.60 24.50 29.41
N THR A 4 -38.44 25.49 28.49
CA THR A 4 -39.21 26.24 27.44
C THR A 4 -38.14 26.78 26.44
N PHE A 5 -38.30 27.02 25.11
CA PHE A 5 -39.31 27.66 24.22
C PHE A 5 -39.05 29.15 23.87
N ALA A 6 -38.71 29.45 22.59
CA ALA A 6 -38.79 30.73 21.84
C ALA A 6 -38.27 30.50 20.38
N THR A 7 -39.11 30.45 19.31
CA THR A 7 -39.47 31.53 18.33
C THR A 7 -38.29 32.11 17.50
N GLU A 8 -38.33 32.30 16.17
CA GLU A 8 -39.41 32.18 15.16
C GLU A 8 -38.88 32.16 13.68
N LYS A 9 -39.71 31.72 12.71
CA LYS A 9 -39.99 32.21 11.31
C LYS A 9 -38.98 33.12 10.54
N GLU A 10 -38.86 33.14 9.19
CA GLU A 10 -39.49 32.41 8.05
C GLU A 10 -38.76 32.69 6.69
N LEU A 11 -39.22 32.01 5.61
CA LEU A 11 -39.14 32.39 4.18
C LEU A 11 -37.82 32.36 3.37
N ALA A 12 -37.96 31.87 2.14
CA ALA A 12 -37.09 32.05 0.97
C ALA A 12 -37.98 32.26 -0.28
N VAL A 13 -37.48 32.87 -1.37
CA VAL A 13 -38.17 32.90 -2.69
C VAL A 13 -37.27 33.37 -3.85
N ASP A 14 -37.63 32.98 -5.08
CA ASP A 14 -37.32 33.55 -6.40
C ASP A 14 -35.96 33.36 -7.15
N ASN A 15 -36.03 32.48 -8.15
CA ASN A 15 -36.08 32.80 -9.61
C ASN A 15 -34.90 32.55 -10.58
N THR A 16 -35.32 32.40 -11.85
CA THR A 16 -34.56 31.99 -13.05
C THR A 16 -34.60 33.11 -14.13
N PRO A 17 -34.60 32.90 -15.47
CA PRO A 17 -33.39 33.21 -16.24
C PRO A 17 -33.57 34.14 -17.49
N ALA A 18 -32.42 34.53 -18.04
CA ALA A 18 -32.11 34.76 -19.47
C ALA A 18 -33.04 35.60 -20.40
N GLU A 19 -32.44 36.59 -21.07
CA GLU A 19 -32.78 36.96 -22.47
C GLU A 19 -31.54 37.55 -23.20
N SER A 20 -31.65 37.93 -24.48
CA SER A 20 -30.49 37.84 -25.42
C SER A 20 -30.33 38.93 -26.50
N SER A 21 -29.09 39.00 -27.02
CA SER A 21 -28.69 39.29 -28.42
C SER A 21 -28.46 40.74 -28.93
N LEU A 22 -27.71 40.79 -30.05
CA LEU A 22 -27.31 41.91 -30.94
C LEU A 22 -26.11 42.80 -30.53
N ASP A 23 -25.21 43.25 -31.42
CA ASP A 23 -24.63 42.63 -32.64
C ASP A 23 -23.36 43.39 -33.14
N SER A 24 -22.69 42.84 -34.17
CA SER A 24 -21.81 43.45 -35.19
C SER A 24 -20.27 43.50 -35.04
N LEU A 25 -19.58 42.63 -35.80
CA LEU A 25 -18.48 42.87 -36.80
C LEU A 25 -17.17 43.59 -36.34
N ASP A 26 -15.94 43.24 -36.76
CA ASP A 26 -15.31 42.10 -37.48
C ASP A 26 -13.76 42.27 -37.34
N GLY A 27 -12.81 41.40 -37.75
CA GLY A 27 -12.85 40.09 -38.42
C GLY A 27 -11.45 39.65 -38.96
N THR A 28 -11.34 38.39 -39.43
CA THR A 28 -10.22 37.74 -40.20
C THR A 28 -8.85 37.45 -39.53
N THR A 29 -8.24 36.24 -39.60
CA THR A 29 -8.71 34.80 -39.62
C THR A 29 -7.53 33.79 -39.67
N PHE A 30 -7.82 32.50 -39.41
CA PHE A 30 -7.02 31.26 -39.61
C PHE A 30 -5.99 30.92 -38.51
N ASP A 31 -6.16 29.91 -37.63
CA ASP A 31 -6.71 28.51 -37.64
C ASP A 31 -5.63 27.47 -38.04
N SER A 32 -5.64 26.18 -37.64
CA SER A 32 -6.68 25.21 -37.19
C SER A 32 -6.06 24.05 -36.35
N ASP A 33 -6.73 23.07 -35.69
CA ASP A 33 -8.12 22.83 -35.23
C ASP A 33 -8.18 21.66 -34.19
N GLU A 34 -9.34 21.48 -33.51
CA GLU A 34 -9.97 20.22 -32.97
C GLU A 34 -9.15 19.23 -32.07
N GLU A 35 -9.64 18.48 -31.06
CA GLU A 35 -10.85 18.31 -30.20
C GLU A 35 -10.38 17.37 -29.01
N SER A 36 -11.09 16.75 -28.06
CA SER A 36 -12.51 16.52 -27.72
C SER A 36 -12.76 16.38 -26.19
N LYS A 37 -13.90 15.80 -25.76
CA LYS A 37 -14.27 15.54 -24.34
C LYS A 37 -14.79 14.07 -24.10
N PRO A 38 -15.64 13.72 -23.10
CA PRO A 38 -15.20 12.81 -22.03
C PRO A 38 -16.06 11.53 -21.85
N VAL A 39 -15.47 10.38 -21.47
CA VAL A 39 -16.20 9.11 -21.28
C VAL A 39 -15.69 8.28 -20.09
N GLU A 40 -16.66 7.82 -19.30
CA GLU A 40 -16.78 6.67 -18.36
C GLU A 40 -15.61 6.04 -17.56
N GLU A 41 -16.00 5.47 -16.42
CA GLU A 41 -15.19 4.77 -15.43
C GLU A 41 -15.46 3.25 -15.45
N ALA A 42 -14.56 2.45 -16.04
CA ALA A 42 -14.36 1.01 -15.76
C ALA A 42 -13.30 0.36 -16.68
N PRO A 43 -12.66 -0.76 -16.30
CA PRO A 43 -12.32 -1.23 -14.95
C PRO A 43 -10.79 -1.36 -14.75
N LYS A 44 -10.30 -1.33 -13.50
CA LYS A 44 -8.94 -1.79 -13.18
C LYS A 44 -8.92 -3.33 -13.16
N PRO A 45 -7.98 -4.00 -13.86
CA PRO A 45 -7.91 -5.46 -13.84
C PRO A 45 -7.23 -5.97 -12.56
N GLU A 46 -7.99 -6.70 -11.74
CA GLU A 46 -7.42 -7.57 -10.69
C GLU A 46 -6.83 -8.87 -11.28
N PRO A 47 -5.95 -9.58 -10.55
CA PRO A 47 -4.76 -10.15 -11.16
C PRO A 47 -4.97 -11.52 -11.83
N LYS A 48 -4.15 -11.77 -12.86
CA LYS A 48 -3.82 -13.13 -13.31
C LYS A 48 -2.52 -13.58 -12.63
N PRO A 49 -2.44 -14.83 -12.12
CA PRO A 49 -1.32 -15.27 -11.28
C PRO A 49 -0.04 -15.52 -12.07
N LEU A 50 1.11 -15.32 -11.42
CA LEU A 50 2.38 -15.91 -11.85
C LEU A 50 2.40 -17.43 -11.55
N PRO A 51 3.04 -18.25 -12.39
CA PRO A 51 2.84 -19.70 -12.38
C PRO A 51 3.49 -20.40 -11.17
N SER A 52 2.69 -21.17 -10.42
CA SER A 52 3.15 -21.97 -9.29
C SER A 52 3.44 -23.42 -9.68
N LEU A 53 4.71 -23.75 -9.96
CA LEU A 53 5.34 -25.08 -9.80
C LEU A 53 4.58 -26.31 -10.37
N LYS A 54 3.71 -26.15 -11.38
CA LYS A 54 2.85 -27.23 -11.92
C LYS A 54 2.87 -27.39 -13.45
N ASP A 55 3.41 -26.43 -14.19
CA ASP A 55 3.53 -26.51 -15.65
C ASP A 55 4.85 -27.18 -16.11
N LEU A 56 5.38 -28.11 -15.31
CA LEU A 56 6.40 -29.07 -15.72
C LEU A 56 5.97 -30.51 -15.35
N PRO A 57 5.68 -31.38 -16.34
CA PRO A 57 5.32 -32.79 -16.15
C PRO A 57 6.57 -33.71 -16.08
N SER A 58 6.51 -34.99 -15.71
CA SER A 58 5.55 -35.74 -14.85
C SER A 58 6.06 -37.18 -14.69
N LEU A 59 6.03 -37.77 -13.49
CA LEU A 59 6.18 -39.22 -13.23
C LEU A 59 5.49 -39.52 -11.86
N VAL A 60 4.19 -39.83 -11.80
CA VAL A 60 3.61 -41.18 -12.00
C VAL A 60 4.24 -42.20 -11.02
N ASP A 61 3.54 -42.79 -10.04
CA ASP A 61 2.08 -42.85 -9.81
C ASP A 61 1.69 -42.96 -8.31
N SER A 62 0.42 -43.30 -8.08
CA SER A 62 -0.43 -43.16 -6.90
C SER A 62 -0.41 -44.33 -5.89
N ASN A 63 -1.31 -44.22 -4.90
CA ASN A 63 -1.84 -45.26 -3.99
C ASN A 63 -1.05 -45.72 -2.73
N SER A 64 -1.34 -44.99 -1.64
CA SER A 64 -2.18 -45.49 -0.52
C SER A 64 -1.57 -46.25 0.69
N PHE A 65 -2.33 -46.18 1.79
CA PHE A 65 -2.36 -47.04 2.99
C PHE A 65 -1.39 -46.88 4.19
N LYS A 66 -1.90 -47.41 5.30
CA LYS A 66 -1.31 -47.71 6.62
C LYS A 66 -0.45 -49.02 6.53
N PRO A 67 0.12 -49.56 7.63
CA PRO A 67 1.15 -48.99 8.51
C PRO A 67 2.27 -50.00 8.90
N ALA A 68 3.35 -49.50 9.51
CA ALA A 68 4.21 -50.23 10.47
C ALA A 68 5.04 -51.45 10.00
N THR A 69 5.96 -51.87 10.89
CA THR A 69 6.96 -52.97 10.77
C THR A 69 8.07 -52.77 9.71
N LYS A 70 9.39 -52.87 9.95
CA LYS A 70 10.29 -53.64 10.87
C LYS A 70 10.81 -54.94 10.22
N VAL A 71 12.08 -55.30 10.55
CA VAL A 71 12.86 -56.48 10.09
C VAL A 71 13.46 -56.25 8.69
N GLU A 72 14.74 -55.88 8.56
CA GLU A 72 15.98 -56.67 8.78
C GLU A 72 16.10 -57.90 7.88
N TRP A 73 16.97 -57.86 6.86
CA TRP A 73 17.47 -59.08 6.22
C TRP A 73 18.71 -59.56 6.98
N GLY A 74 18.63 -60.78 7.51
CA GLY A 74 19.66 -61.38 8.36
C GLY A 74 20.68 -62.24 7.60
N PRO A 75 21.09 -63.40 8.14
CA PRO A 75 22.47 -63.51 8.61
C PRO A 75 23.34 -64.56 7.89
N ASN A 76 24.61 -64.61 8.30
CA ASN A 76 25.72 -65.47 7.84
C ASN A 76 26.41 -64.95 6.55
N MET A 77 27.74 -65.02 6.39
CA MET A 77 28.78 -65.68 7.21
C MET A 77 30.15 -64.95 7.17
N LYS A 78 31.04 -65.30 8.11
CA LYS A 78 32.46 -64.90 8.26
C LYS A 78 33.37 -66.11 7.93
N PRO A 79 34.74 -66.07 7.96
CA PRO A 79 35.71 -64.99 8.27
C PRO A 79 36.52 -64.60 7.00
N ALA A 80 37.81 -64.18 6.93
CA ALA A 80 38.98 -64.07 7.83
C ALA A 80 40.02 -63.08 7.20
N ALA A 81 41.20 -62.73 7.75
CA ALA A 81 41.86 -62.93 9.05
C ALA A 81 43.03 -61.90 9.21
N ILE A 82 43.53 -61.70 10.45
CA ILE A 82 44.90 -61.19 10.81
C ILE A 82 45.22 -59.73 10.43
N SER A 83 45.82 -58.85 11.25
CA SER A 83 46.12 -58.72 12.71
C SER A 83 46.65 -57.25 12.90
N SER A 84 47.38 -56.71 13.89
CA SER A 84 47.78 -56.86 15.32
C SER A 84 48.67 -55.64 15.63
N SER A 85 48.87 -55.05 16.81
CA SER A 85 48.33 -55.08 18.19
C SER A 85 49.03 -53.89 18.94
N VAL A 86 48.86 -53.50 20.21
CA VAL A 86 48.28 -54.06 21.46
C VAL A 86 47.42 -52.94 22.12
N SER A 87 47.08 -52.97 23.42
CA SER A 87 46.44 -51.83 24.11
C SER A 87 46.90 -51.59 25.59
N PRO A 88 46.13 -51.92 26.66
CA PRO A 88 45.50 -50.87 27.48
C PRO A 88 45.71 -51.01 29.01
N SER A 89 45.09 -50.14 29.83
CA SER A 89 44.17 -50.60 30.89
C SER A 89 43.40 -49.48 31.63
N MET A 90 42.15 -49.80 32.01
CA MET A 90 41.52 -49.32 33.25
C MET A 90 41.04 -50.55 34.05
N SER A 91 41.01 -50.45 35.37
CA SER A 91 40.62 -51.55 36.27
C SER A 91 39.11 -51.55 36.58
N ARG A 92 38.59 -52.73 36.96
CA ARG A 92 37.16 -53.05 37.08
C ARG A 92 36.76 -53.22 38.56
N SER A 93 35.47 -53.03 38.88
CA SER A 93 34.76 -53.92 39.80
C SER A 93 33.24 -53.83 39.60
N ALA A 94 32.51 -54.81 40.16
CA ALA A 94 31.64 -55.65 39.34
C ALA A 94 30.39 -56.20 40.07
N SER A 95 29.41 -56.62 39.26
CA SER A 95 28.38 -57.65 39.52
C SER A 95 27.84 -57.87 40.95
N ALA A 96 26.53 -57.65 41.13
CA ALA A 96 25.73 -58.37 42.13
C ALA A 96 24.28 -58.57 41.64
N THR A 97 23.73 -59.77 41.82
CA THR A 97 22.30 -60.09 41.67
C THR A 97 21.68 -60.34 43.04
N SER A 98 20.47 -59.82 43.29
CA SER A 98 19.44 -60.36 44.20
C SER A 98 18.37 -59.31 44.57
N ALA A 99 17.21 -59.82 45.04
CA ALA A 99 16.21 -59.20 45.93
C ALA A 99 15.78 -57.74 45.71
N GLY A 100 14.50 -57.53 45.45
CA GLY A 100 13.91 -56.20 45.29
C GLY A 100 13.82 -55.36 46.57
N ARG A 101 14.02 -54.05 46.43
CA ARG A 101 13.54 -52.99 47.33
C ARG A 101 13.07 -51.81 46.48
N MET A 102 11.99 -51.15 46.90
CA MET A 102 11.46 -49.97 46.22
C MET A 102 12.50 -48.84 46.28
N ARG A 103 13.03 -48.39 45.14
CA ARG A 103 13.82 -47.16 45.08
C ARG A 103 12.87 -45.97 45.21
N SER A 104 13.03 -45.18 46.27
CA SER A 104 12.36 -43.89 46.44
C SER A 104 12.75 -42.91 45.33
N ASN A 105 11.81 -42.12 44.82
CA ASN A 105 12.03 -41.07 43.80
C ASN A 105 12.89 -39.86 44.27
N ASN A 106 13.56 -39.97 45.42
CA ASN A 106 14.43 -38.92 45.95
C ASN A 106 15.87 -39.15 45.48
N ILE A 107 16.44 -38.12 44.85
CA ILE A 107 17.86 -38.03 44.49
C ILE A 107 18.61 -37.40 45.66
N GLN A 108 19.88 -37.76 45.82
CA GLN A 108 20.82 -37.05 46.68
C GLN A 108 21.86 -36.35 45.79
N GLU A 109 22.03 -35.03 45.95
CA GLU A 109 23.04 -34.24 45.27
C GLU A 109 23.97 -33.60 46.30
N THR A 110 25.28 -33.70 46.08
CA THR A 110 26.31 -33.10 46.92
C THR A 110 27.06 -32.01 46.16
N PHE A 111 27.32 -30.90 46.82
CA PHE A 111 28.18 -29.84 46.28
C PHE A 111 29.03 -29.21 47.38
N THR A 112 30.07 -28.48 46.98
CA THR A 112 31.04 -27.86 47.89
C THR A 112 31.17 -26.37 47.59
N LEU A 113 31.31 -25.57 48.64
CA LEU A 113 31.63 -24.14 48.57
C LEU A 113 32.95 -23.89 49.29
N ASP A 114 33.85 -23.12 48.68
CA ASP A 114 35.06 -22.60 49.32
C ASP A 114 34.68 -21.63 50.44
N LEU A 115 35.49 -21.50 51.51
CA LEU A 115 35.29 -20.45 52.51
C LEU A 115 35.54 -19.05 51.94
N GLN A 116 36.38 -18.89 50.91
CA GLN A 116 36.68 -17.59 50.29
C GLN A 116 35.45 -16.94 49.63
N SER A 117 34.59 -17.72 48.97
CA SER A 117 33.39 -17.22 48.29
C SER A 117 32.17 -17.05 49.20
N GLN A 118 32.26 -17.47 50.47
CA GLN A 118 31.15 -17.41 51.42
C GLN A 118 30.99 -16.02 52.07
N LEU A 119 29.74 -15.71 52.43
CA LEU A 119 29.44 -14.72 53.46
C LEU A 119 29.89 -15.26 54.83
N SER A 120 30.40 -14.39 55.71
CA SER A 120 30.87 -14.74 57.06
C SER A 120 29.70 -14.89 58.05
N VAL A 121 28.83 -15.86 57.77
CA VAL A 121 27.55 -16.09 58.48
C VAL A 121 27.78 -16.83 59.81
N THR A 122 27.10 -16.43 60.88
CA THR A 122 27.21 -17.12 62.18
C THR A 122 26.55 -18.52 62.13
N LYS A 123 26.94 -19.41 63.06
CA LYS A 123 26.36 -20.77 63.16
C LYS A 123 24.83 -20.75 63.35
N LEU A 124 24.30 -19.71 64.02
CA LEU A 124 22.87 -19.52 64.25
C LEU A 124 22.14 -19.11 62.96
N GLU A 125 22.62 -18.10 62.26
CA GLU A 125 22.02 -17.62 61.00
C GLU A 125 22.04 -18.69 59.92
N LEU A 126 23.16 -19.42 59.76
CA LEU A 126 23.24 -20.51 58.79
C LEU A 126 22.29 -21.67 59.14
N SER A 127 22.05 -21.94 60.42
CA SER A 127 21.03 -22.92 60.83
C SER A 127 19.60 -22.45 60.48
N ARG A 128 19.31 -21.14 60.53
CA ARG A 128 18.05 -20.57 60.06
C ARG A 128 17.92 -20.71 58.55
N ILE A 129 18.93 -20.29 57.77
CA ILE A 129 18.95 -20.38 56.30
C ILE A 129 18.70 -21.83 55.83
N LEU A 130 19.38 -22.80 56.45
CA LEU A 130 19.18 -24.23 56.16
C LEU A 130 17.77 -24.72 56.51
N GLN A 131 17.17 -24.23 57.61
CA GLN A 131 15.78 -24.52 57.95
C GLN A 131 14.80 -23.89 56.96
N THR A 132 15.02 -22.64 56.54
CA THR A 132 14.17 -21.92 55.58
C THR A 132 14.15 -22.64 54.22
N VAL A 133 15.31 -22.98 53.65
CA VAL A 133 15.37 -23.70 52.36
C VAL A 133 14.77 -25.11 52.48
N LYS A 134 14.99 -25.80 53.61
CA LYS A 134 14.40 -27.12 53.90
C LYS A 134 12.87 -27.08 53.97
N GLN A 135 12.31 -26.03 54.59
CA GLN A 135 10.86 -25.81 54.66
C GLN A 135 10.27 -25.41 53.30
N ALA A 136 10.86 -24.45 52.60
CA ALA A 136 10.37 -23.95 51.31
C ALA A 136 10.30 -25.09 50.27
N ASN A 137 11.42 -25.80 50.06
CA ASN A 137 11.52 -26.78 48.99
C ASN A 137 11.07 -28.19 49.41
N ASN A 138 10.86 -28.46 50.69
CA ASN A 138 10.58 -29.81 51.24
C ASN A 138 11.71 -30.81 50.92
N VAL A 139 12.96 -30.40 51.17
CA VAL A 139 14.18 -31.17 50.85
C VAL A 139 15.08 -31.23 52.08
N SER A 140 15.63 -32.40 52.42
CA SER A 140 16.54 -32.48 53.57
C SER A 140 17.95 -32.03 53.17
N VAL A 141 18.43 -30.98 53.83
CA VAL A 141 19.77 -30.40 53.62
C VAL A 141 20.62 -30.64 54.85
N GLU A 142 21.81 -31.19 54.64
CA GLU A 142 22.85 -31.39 55.66
C GLU A 142 24.12 -30.63 55.23
N SER A 143 24.92 -30.18 56.20
CA SER A 143 26.13 -29.39 55.95
C SER A 143 27.28 -29.87 56.82
N THR A 144 28.40 -30.24 56.19
CA THR A 144 29.64 -30.62 56.88
C THR A 144 30.74 -29.61 56.55
N LEU A 145 31.61 -29.32 57.52
CA LEU A 145 32.68 -28.32 57.38
C LEU A 145 34.04 -29.03 57.35
N SER A 146 34.74 -28.91 56.22
CA SER A 146 36.14 -29.33 56.05
C SER A 146 37.08 -28.14 56.28
N ARG A 147 38.40 -28.39 56.26
CA ARG A 147 39.44 -27.38 56.58
C ARG A 147 39.41 -26.13 55.69
N ASN A 148 39.02 -26.27 54.41
CA ASN A 148 38.99 -25.16 53.44
C ASN A 148 37.72 -25.14 52.57
N SER A 149 36.73 -25.97 52.86
CA SER A 149 35.46 -25.98 52.12
C SER A 149 34.32 -26.51 52.96
N ARG A 150 33.11 -26.06 52.65
CA ARG A 150 31.88 -26.52 53.27
C ARG A 150 31.10 -27.35 52.27
N THR A 151 30.79 -28.59 52.63
CA THR A 151 30.02 -29.50 51.77
C THR A 151 28.56 -29.48 52.21
N PHE A 152 27.66 -29.55 51.23
CA PHE A 152 26.23 -29.63 51.44
C PHE A 152 25.70 -30.87 50.73
N LEU A 153 24.91 -31.66 51.46
CA LEU A 153 24.19 -32.81 50.93
C LEU A 153 22.70 -32.48 50.94
N ILE A 154 22.11 -32.47 49.75
CA ILE A 154 20.70 -32.15 49.51
C ILE A 154 20.00 -33.44 49.08
N SER A 155 18.86 -33.78 49.70
CA SER A 155 18.15 -35.03 49.43
C SER A 155 16.63 -34.85 49.34
N GLY A 156 16.05 -35.22 48.19
CA GLY A 156 14.64 -35.00 47.87
C GLY A 156 14.30 -35.18 46.38
N PRO A 157 13.13 -34.70 45.91
CA PRO A 157 12.73 -34.84 44.51
C PRO A 157 13.65 -34.09 43.54
N ALA A 158 13.95 -34.70 42.39
CA ALA A 158 14.94 -34.21 41.42
C ALA A 158 14.88 -32.71 41.01
N PRO A 159 13.71 -32.08 40.74
CA PRO A 159 13.66 -30.65 40.45
C PRO A 159 13.94 -29.81 41.71
N LYS A 160 13.29 -30.14 42.84
CA LYS A 160 13.39 -29.40 44.10
C LYS A 160 14.79 -29.44 44.72
N VAL A 161 15.55 -30.51 44.46
CA VAL A 161 16.97 -30.60 44.83
C VAL A 161 17.81 -29.52 44.11
N LYS A 162 17.54 -29.27 42.82
CA LYS A 162 18.23 -28.24 42.04
C LYS A 162 17.81 -26.82 42.42
N GLU A 163 16.53 -26.63 42.73
CA GLU A 163 15.98 -25.36 43.22
C GLU A 163 16.59 -25.00 44.58
N ALA A 164 16.52 -25.92 45.56
CA ALA A 164 17.15 -25.76 46.88
C ALA A 164 18.68 -25.53 46.79
N LYS A 165 19.37 -26.18 45.85
CA LYS A 165 20.80 -25.95 45.58
C LYS A 165 21.05 -24.51 45.11
N ARG A 166 20.29 -24.01 44.12
CA ARG A 166 20.43 -22.64 43.59
C ARG A 166 20.15 -21.61 44.68
N GLU A 167 19.11 -21.81 45.49
CA GLU A 167 18.81 -20.93 46.63
C GLU A 167 19.92 -20.91 47.68
N LEU A 168 20.50 -22.08 48.03
CA LEU A 168 21.62 -22.13 48.98
C LEU A 168 22.88 -21.47 48.45
N ILE A 169 23.18 -21.61 47.15
CA ILE A 169 24.31 -20.91 46.53
C ILE A 169 24.07 -19.39 46.58
N LYS A 170 22.86 -18.93 46.23
CA LYS A 170 22.48 -17.50 46.25
C LYS A 170 22.51 -16.88 47.66
N MET A 171 22.08 -17.63 48.68
CA MET A 171 22.02 -17.14 50.07
C MET A 171 23.36 -17.25 50.83
N LEU A 172 24.34 -18.00 50.32
CA LEU A 172 25.62 -18.24 51.00
C LEU A 172 26.83 -17.65 50.29
N THR A 173 26.76 -17.39 48.99
CA THR A 173 27.87 -16.78 48.23
C THR A 173 27.73 -15.26 48.11
N ARG A 174 28.84 -14.57 47.85
CA ARG A 174 28.84 -13.14 47.52
C ARG A 174 28.63 -12.96 46.00
N PRO A 175 27.96 -11.89 45.54
CA PRO A 175 27.92 -11.57 44.12
C PRO A 175 29.33 -11.27 43.61
N ILE A 176 29.66 -11.77 42.43
CA ILE A 176 30.97 -11.66 41.80
C ILE A 176 30.85 -10.85 40.50
N THR A 177 31.90 -10.11 40.17
CA THR A 177 32.08 -9.51 38.83
C THR A 177 33.14 -10.29 38.09
N GLU A 178 32.79 -10.90 36.96
CA GLU A 178 33.77 -11.45 36.01
C GLU A 178 33.84 -10.59 34.75
N ASN A 179 35.04 -10.24 34.32
CA ASN A 179 35.26 -9.60 33.02
C ASN A 179 35.57 -10.65 31.95
N ILE A 180 35.17 -10.36 30.71
CA ILE A 180 35.48 -11.12 29.50
C ILE A 180 35.92 -10.13 28.42
N GLU A 181 37.02 -10.41 27.74
CA GLU A 181 37.44 -9.66 26.57
C GLU A 181 36.85 -10.32 25.31
N VAL A 182 36.18 -9.55 24.46
CA VAL A 182 35.60 -10.01 23.18
C VAL A 182 35.89 -9.01 22.05
N PRO A 183 35.89 -9.44 20.78
CA PRO A 183 36.06 -8.53 19.64
C PRO A 183 34.92 -7.50 19.55
N SER A 184 35.22 -6.28 19.11
CA SER A 184 34.28 -5.18 19.01
C SER A 184 33.16 -5.42 17.99
N ARG A 185 33.43 -6.16 16.91
CA ARG A 185 32.44 -6.66 15.94
C ARG A 185 31.35 -7.48 16.63
N CYS A 186 31.74 -8.41 17.50
CA CYS A 186 30.82 -9.32 18.20
C CYS A 186 29.89 -8.62 19.21
N LYS A 187 30.19 -7.38 19.66
CA LYS A 187 29.32 -6.61 20.57
C LYS A 187 27.88 -6.54 20.07
N ALA A 188 27.68 -6.31 18.77
CA ALA A 188 26.36 -6.18 18.17
C ALA A 188 25.53 -7.46 18.29
N VAL A 189 26.17 -8.63 18.14
CA VAL A 189 25.53 -9.95 18.22
C VAL A 189 25.22 -10.35 19.66
N ILE A 190 26.11 -10.02 20.61
CA ILE A 190 25.88 -10.22 22.06
C ILE A 190 24.71 -9.35 22.56
N ILE A 191 24.57 -8.12 22.06
CA ILE A 191 23.43 -7.25 22.37
C ILE A 191 22.15 -7.77 21.69
N GLY A 192 22.23 -8.12 20.40
CA GLY A 192 21.10 -8.54 19.57
C GLY A 192 20.16 -7.39 19.19
N SER A 193 19.25 -7.63 18.24
CA SER A 193 18.35 -6.59 17.72
C SER A 193 17.46 -6.00 18.82
N GLY A 194 17.61 -4.69 19.08
CA GLY A 194 16.92 -3.99 20.17
C GLY A 194 17.35 -4.38 21.59
N GLY A 195 18.49 -5.07 21.75
CA GLY A 195 18.97 -5.57 23.04
C GLY A 195 18.34 -6.90 23.47
N LYS A 196 17.76 -7.68 22.55
CA LYS A 196 17.09 -8.96 22.86
C LYS A 196 18.03 -9.99 23.50
N ASN A 197 19.20 -10.24 22.91
CA ASN A 197 20.09 -11.32 23.34
C ASN A 197 20.66 -11.03 24.74
N ILE A 198 21.15 -9.80 24.98
CA ILE A 198 21.66 -9.40 26.29
C ILE A 198 20.56 -9.40 27.36
N ARG A 199 19.30 -9.07 27.02
CA ARG A 199 18.17 -9.18 27.95
C ARG A 199 17.80 -10.63 28.24
N GLU A 200 17.72 -11.51 27.24
CA GLU A 200 17.44 -12.93 27.49
C GLU A 200 18.51 -13.53 28.44
N ILE A 201 19.79 -13.23 28.22
CA ILE A 201 20.87 -13.74 29.08
C ILE A 201 20.79 -13.10 30.48
N SER A 202 20.55 -11.80 30.58
CA SER A 202 20.33 -11.08 31.86
C SER A 202 19.21 -11.72 32.68
N ASP A 203 18.04 -11.87 32.06
CA ASP A 203 16.80 -12.19 32.75
C ASP A 203 16.70 -13.70 33.04
N ARG A 204 17.28 -14.55 32.19
CA ARG A 204 17.32 -16.01 32.35
C ARG A 204 18.27 -16.47 33.46
N TYR A 205 19.39 -15.77 33.64
CA TYR A 205 20.40 -16.12 34.64
C TYR A 205 20.31 -15.27 35.91
N ASP A 206 19.61 -14.13 35.89
CA ASP A 206 19.55 -13.09 36.95
C ASP A 206 20.92 -12.43 37.17
N VAL A 207 21.43 -11.79 36.11
CA VAL A 207 22.82 -11.27 36.01
C VAL A 207 22.87 -9.94 35.28
N LYS A 208 23.53 -8.93 35.86
CA LYS A 208 23.74 -7.63 35.22
C LYS A 208 24.97 -7.68 34.31
N ILE A 209 24.78 -7.39 33.02
CA ILE A 209 25.85 -7.38 32.01
C ILE A 209 26.09 -5.94 31.57
N HIS A 210 27.31 -5.45 31.74
CA HIS A 210 27.75 -4.15 31.23
C HIS A 210 28.77 -4.36 30.10
N ILE A 211 28.56 -3.71 28.96
CA ILE A 211 29.45 -3.75 27.79
C ILE A 211 30.14 -2.40 27.66
N SER A 212 31.48 -2.40 27.55
CA SER A 212 32.25 -1.17 27.35
C SER A 212 31.92 -0.55 25.98
N LYS A 213 31.47 0.71 25.99
CA LYS A 213 31.02 1.41 24.77
C LYS A 213 32.18 1.68 23.80
N GLU A 214 33.31 2.13 24.33
CA GLU A 214 34.54 2.35 23.59
C GLU A 214 35.33 1.02 23.49
N PRO A 215 36.15 0.83 22.45
CA PRO A 215 37.16 -0.22 22.43
C PRO A 215 38.24 0.06 23.48
N LYS A 216 38.94 -0.98 23.92
CA LYS A 216 40.06 -0.83 24.85
C LYS A 216 41.26 -0.25 24.06
N PRO A 217 41.85 0.89 24.46
CA PRO A 217 43.00 1.44 23.75
C PRO A 217 44.15 0.42 23.73
N ASP A 218 44.91 0.41 22.63
CA ASP A 218 46.03 -0.49 22.37
C ASP A 218 45.69 -2.00 22.39
N SER A 219 44.43 -2.37 22.09
CA SER A 219 43.95 -3.77 22.11
C SER A 219 43.66 -4.39 20.73
N TYR A 220 44.13 -3.75 19.66
CA TYR A 220 43.93 -4.20 18.28
C TYR A 220 44.55 -5.58 18.02
N ASN A 221 43.80 -6.47 17.36
CA ASN A 221 44.24 -7.84 17.07
C ASN A 221 44.41 -8.07 15.56
N GLU A 222 45.67 -8.17 15.11
CA GLU A 222 46.06 -8.35 13.69
C GLU A 222 45.52 -9.65 13.03
N ASP A 223 45.07 -10.65 13.81
CA ASP A 223 44.43 -11.85 13.27
C ASP A 223 42.90 -11.73 13.13
N LEU A 224 42.29 -10.72 13.76
CA LEU A 224 40.84 -10.47 13.74
C LEU A 224 40.45 -9.18 13.01
N ASP A 225 41.42 -8.30 12.70
CA ASP A 225 41.20 -7.00 12.05
C ASP A 225 40.28 -6.10 12.91
N ASP A 226 40.34 -6.26 14.24
CA ASP A 226 39.36 -5.71 15.19
C ASP A 226 39.97 -5.45 16.59
N ASP A 227 39.38 -4.50 17.32
CA ASP A 227 39.77 -4.15 18.69
C ASP A 227 39.07 -5.04 19.72
N LEU A 228 39.77 -5.46 20.78
CA LEU A 228 39.14 -6.13 21.92
C LEU A 228 38.38 -5.16 22.82
N SER A 229 37.47 -5.71 23.63
CA SER A 229 36.60 -4.94 24.51
C SER A 229 36.09 -5.73 25.70
N ASP A 230 36.06 -5.05 26.84
CA ASP A 230 35.71 -5.65 28.12
C ASP A 230 34.19 -5.66 28.33
N ILE A 231 33.64 -6.84 28.61
CA ILE A 231 32.27 -7.06 29.10
C ILE A 231 32.38 -7.52 30.55
N SER A 232 31.79 -6.76 31.47
CA SER A 232 31.73 -7.11 32.89
C SER A 232 30.37 -7.69 33.26
N ILE A 233 30.39 -8.84 33.93
CA ILE A 233 29.22 -9.65 34.26
C ILE A 233 29.12 -9.75 35.78
N PHE A 234 28.07 -9.15 36.36
CA PHE A 234 27.84 -9.04 37.80
C PHE A 234 26.63 -9.88 38.24
N GLY A 235 26.83 -10.82 39.17
CA GLY A 235 25.74 -11.63 39.73
C GLY A 235 26.21 -12.81 40.60
N ASP A 236 25.31 -13.77 40.83
CA ASP A 236 25.60 -15.00 41.58
C ASP A 236 26.64 -15.86 40.86
N PHE A 237 27.59 -16.48 41.58
CA PHE A 237 28.74 -17.20 40.99
C PHE A 237 28.36 -18.23 39.89
N GLU A 238 27.35 -19.08 40.15
CA GLU A 238 26.91 -20.08 39.18
C GLU A 238 26.19 -19.45 37.98
N SER A 239 25.42 -18.38 38.20
CA SER A 239 24.74 -17.61 37.13
C SER A 239 25.72 -16.87 36.24
N VAL A 240 26.72 -16.18 36.81
CA VAL A 240 27.80 -15.49 36.07
C VAL A 240 28.55 -16.48 35.18
N LYS A 241 28.89 -17.66 35.71
CA LYS A 241 29.56 -18.72 34.97
C LYS A 241 28.71 -19.26 33.80
N GLN A 242 27.39 -19.41 33.97
CA GLN A 242 26.48 -19.84 32.91
C GLN A 242 26.28 -18.75 31.85
N ALA A 243 26.10 -17.48 32.25
CA ALA A 243 26.02 -16.34 31.34
C ALA A 243 27.30 -16.18 30.51
N LYS A 244 28.48 -16.29 31.14
CA LYS A 244 29.80 -16.30 30.50
C LYS A 244 29.91 -17.40 29.45
N ALA A 245 29.54 -18.63 29.77
CA ALA A 245 29.54 -19.74 28.83
C ALA A 245 28.59 -19.50 27.64
N LYS A 246 27.40 -18.91 27.86
CA LYS A 246 26.45 -18.60 26.78
C LYS A 246 26.91 -17.44 25.88
N ILE A 247 27.52 -16.41 26.45
CA ILE A 247 28.11 -15.29 25.67
C ILE A 247 29.27 -15.81 24.81
N LEU A 248 30.17 -16.61 25.37
CA LEU A 248 31.26 -17.24 24.61
C LEU A 248 30.74 -18.19 23.53
N SER A 249 29.62 -18.89 23.73
CA SER A 249 29.04 -19.72 22.67
C SER A 249 28.53 -18.90 21.48
N ILE A 250 27.94 -17.72 21.74
CA ILE A 250 27.44 -16.80 20.71
C ILE A 250 28.62 -16.19 19.92
N VAL A 251 29.68 -15.76 20.62
CA VAL A 251 30.93 -15.31 20.01
C VAL A 251 31.54 -16.42 19.14
N ASN A 252 31.61 -17.66 19.63
CA ASN A 252 32.13 -18.79 18.87
C ASN A 252 31.21 -19.27 17.71
N GLU A 253 29.99 -18.76 17.59
CA GLU A 253 29.12 -18.97 16.43
C GLU A 253 29.36 -17.89 15.37
N ASP A 254 29.56 -16.64 15.80
CA ASP A 254 29.93 -15.48 14.96
C ASP A 254 31.33 -15.67 14.33
N LEU A 255 32.31 -16.11 15.13
CA LEU A 255 33.71 -16.35 14.74
C LEU A 255 33.93 -17.56 13.77
N LYS A 256 32.87 -18.22 13.29
CA LYS A 256 32.95 -19.28 12.27
C LYS A 256 32.89 -18.78 10.83
N ASN A 257 32.37 -17.57 10.63
CA ASN A 257 32.11 -16.98 9.31
C ASN A 257 32.97 -15.73 9.08
N ILE A 258 34.17 -15.69 9.65
CA ILE A 258 35.07 -14.53 9.57
C ILE A 258 35.59 -14.38 8.13
N THR A 259 35.76 -13.13 7.71
CA THR A 259 36.55 -12.78 6.53
C THR A 259 37.75 -11.96 6.96
N ALA A 260 38.97 -12.48 6.77
CA ALA A 260 40.21 -11.77 7.03
C ALA A 260 40.80 -11.22 5.73
N ARG A 261 41.40 -10.02 5.79
CA ARG A 261 42.12 -9.40 4.68
C ARG A 261 43.62 -9.43 4.93
N LEU A 262 44.39 -9.79 3.89
CA LEU A 262 45.85 -9.73 3.89
C LEU A 262 46.30 -8.99 2.62
N SER A 263 46.86 -7.79 2.80
CA SER A 263 47.47 -7.04 1.70
C SER A 263 48.87 -7.58 1.40
N VAL A 264 49.25 -7.59 0.12
CA VAL A 264 50.60 -7.87 -0.36
C VAL A 264 51.28 -6.51 -0.57
N GLU A 265 52.42 -6.29 0.09
CA GLU A 265 53.11 -4.99 0.08
C GLU A 265 53.77 -4.67 -1.29
N ASP A 266 54.02 -5.69 -2.11
CA ASP A 266 54.64 -5.55 -3.43
C ASP A 266 53.62 -5.82 -4.56
N SER A 267 53.46 -4.80 -5.42
CA SER A 267 52.59 -4.81 -6.59
C SER A 267 53.02 -5.80 -7.68
N THR A 268 54.26 -6.28 -7.72
CA THR A 268 54.73 -7.18 -8.79
C THR A 268 54.40 -8.64 -8.49
N LEU A 269 54.56 -9.07 -7.24
CA LEU A 269 54.18 -10.41 -6.75
C LEU A 269 52.73 -10.75 -7.08
N GLY A 270 51.83 -9.76 -6.97
CA GLY A 270 50.39 -9.93 -7.11
C GLY A 270 49.90 -10.52 -8.44
N SER A 271 50.68 -10.37 -9.52
CA SER A 271 50.33 -10.93 -10.83
C SER A 271 50.82 -12.37 -11.03
N PHE A 272 51.56 -12.93 -10.07
CA PHE A 272 52.10 -14.30 -10.11
C PHE A 272 51.47 -15.23 -9.06
N VAL A 273 50.51 -14.72 -8.26
CA VAL A 273 49.78 -15.49 -7.23
C VAL A 273 48.86 -16.54 -7.87
N ASN A 274 49.11 -17.84 -7.62
CA ASN A 274 48.23 -18.92 -8.02
C ASN A 274 47.33 -19.39 -6.86
N VAL A 275 46.07 -18.94 -6.84
CA VAL A 275 45.09 -19.25 -5.78
C VAL A 275 44.88 -20.76 -5.57
N LYS A 276 45.10 -21.58 -6.60
CA LYS A 276 44.90 -23.05 -6.54
C LYS A 276 45.91 -23.78 -5.65
N GLU A 277 47.10 -23.22 -5.44
CA GLU A 277 48.15 -23.81 -4.60
C GLU A 277 47.97 -23.47 -3.11
N VAL A 278 47.10 -22.50 -2.83
CA VAL A 278 46.89 -21.88 -1.53
C VAL A 278 45.57 -22.33 -0.87
N SER A 279 44.55 -22.65 -1.68
CA SER A 279 43.24 -23.07 -1.18
C SER A 279 43.27 -24.48 -0.58
N SER A 280 42.56 -24.67 0.53
CA SER A 280 42.23 -25.98 1.12
C SER A 280 40.73 -26.13 1.24
N ASP A 281 40.20 -27.36 1.23
CA ASP A 281 38.75 -27.62 1.12
C ASP A 281 37.90 -26.90 2.20
N ASP A 282 38.44 -26.73 3.40
CA ASP A 282 37.77 -26.06 4.53
C ASP A 282 37.82 -24.52 4.50
N VAL A 283 38.62 -23.89 3.61
CA VAL A 283 38.87 -22.44 3.59
C VAL A 283 38.79 -21.88 2.17
N LYS A 284 37.87 -20.94 1.95
CA LYS A 284 37.82 -20.22 0.67
C LYS A 284 38.82 -19.06 0.71
N VAL A 285 39.82 -19.14 -0.15
CA VAL A 285 40.77 -18.05 -0.42
C VAL A 285 40.41 -17.42 -1.76
N GLN A 286 40.27 -16.10 -1.78
CA GLN A 286 40.14 -15.31 -3.01
C GLN A 286 41.26 -14.26 -3.02
N TYR A 287 41.73 -13.92 -4.21
CA TYR A 287 42.77 -12.91 -4.40
C TYR A 287 42.31 -11.86 -5.40
N TYR A 288 42.37 -10.60 -4.99
CA TYR A 288 41.97 -9.45 -5.79
C TYR A 288 43.21 -8.78 -6.39
N GLN A 289 43.38 -8.92 -7.70
CA GLN A 289 44.51 -8.35 -8.44
C GLN A 289 44.52 -6.82 -8.38
N ASP A 290 43.36 -6.18 -8.48
CA ASP A 290 43.21 -4.71 -8.49
C ASP A 290 43.64 -4.02 -7.19
N THR A 291 43.57 -4.74 -6.06
CA THR A 291 43.86 -4.21 -4.70
C THR A 291 45.03 -4.89 -4.01
N GLY A 292 45.74 -5.79 -4.70
CA GLY A 292 46.90 -6.50 -4.15
C GLY A 292 46.59 -7.31 -2.88
N SER A 293 45.39 -7.89 -2.75
CA SER A 293 44.93 -8.42 -1.45
C SER A 293 44.24 -9.78 -1.52
N PHE A 294 44.62 -10.67 -0.61
CA PHE A 294 43.88 -11.90 -0.30
C PHE A 294 42.71 -11.61 0.65
N THR A 295 41.56 -12.22 0.39
CA THR A 295 40.51 -12.42 1.38
C THR A 295 40.41 -13.91 1.72
N ILE A 296 40.55 -14.22 3.01
CA ILE A 296 40.48 -15.58 3.55
C ILE A 296 39.16 -15.69 4.32
N THR A 297 38.30 -16.66 3.99
CA THR A 297 37.01 -16.83 4.67
C THR A 297 36.85 -18.26 5.19
N GLY A 298 36.59 -18.40 6.49
CA GLY A 298 36.52 -19.69 7.19
C GLY A 298 36.46 -19.51 8.72
N SER A 299 36.81 -20.56 9.47
CA SER A 299 36.95 -20.47 10.93
C SER A 299 38.22 -19.70 11.33
N LEU A 300 38.25 -19.13 12.54
CA LEU A 300 39.41 -18.37 13.04
C LEU A 300 40.73 -19.17 13.01
N ASP A 301 40.69 -20.45 13.38
CA ASP A 301 41.90 -21.29 13.44
C ASP A 301 42.38 -21.66 12.02
N ASP A 302 41.45 -21.94 11.11
CA ASP A 302 41.77 -22.27 9.72
C ASP A 302 42.24 -21.03 8.93
N ILE A 303 41.68 -19.85 9.23
CA ILE A 303 42.17 -18.55 8.72
C ILE A 303 43.60 -18.31 9.16
N LYS A 304 43.97 -18.56 10.43
CA LYS A 304 45.35 -18.42 10.90
C LYS A 304 46.29 -19.38 10.17
N ASN A 305 45.87 -20.65 10.02
CA ASN A 305 46.62 -21.66 9.28
C ASN A 305 46.73 -21.35 7.78
N ALA A 306 45.80 -20.61 7.19
CA ALA A 306 45.90 -20.09 5.82
C ALA A 306 46.79 -18.83 5.74
N LYS A 307 46.67 -17.90 6.71
CA LYS A 307 47.47 -16.66 6.79
C LYS A 307 48.97 -16.97 6.89
N THR A 308 49.36 -18.00 7.63
CA THR A 308 50.77 -18.48 7.66
C THR A 308 51.19 -19.11 6.34
N LYS A 309 50.44 -20.08 5.80
CA LYS A 309 50.71 -20.68 4.48
C LYS A 309 50.87 -19.64 3.36
N ILE A 310 50.06 -18.57 3.37
CA ILE A 310 50.13 -17.48 2.40
C ILE A 310 51.40 -16.64 2.61
N LYS A 311 51.77 -16.30 3.85
CA LYS A 311 53.05 -15.62 4.13
C LYS A 311 54.24 -16.47 3.68
N ASP A 312 54.23 -17.78 3.94
CA ASP A 312 55.27 -18.73 3.51
C ASP A 312 55.33 -18.90 1.97
N TYR A 313 54.17 -18.82 1.29
CA TYR A 313 54.07 -18.89 -0.17
C TYR A 313 54.59 -17.62 -0.86
N LEU A 314 54.19 -16.45 -0.36
CA LEU A 314 54.68 -15.16 -0.84
C LEU A 314 56.19 -15.02 -0.64
N GLN A 315 56.74 -15.50 0.49
CA GLN A 315 58.18 -15.55 0.72
C GLN A 315 58.93 -16.49 -0.23
N LYS A 316 58.30 -17.56 -0.75
CA LYS A 316 58.91 -18.40 -1.80
C LYS A 316 58.91 -17.66 -3.14
N LEU A 317 57.76 -17.15 -3.57
CA LEU A 317 57.63 -16.38 -4.80
C LEU A 317 58.60 -15.18 -4.85
N SER A 318 58.77 -14.44 -3.75
CA SER A 318 59.69 -13.29 -3.70
C SER A 318 61.18 -13.68 -3.80
N ASN A 319 61.54 -14.95 -3.62
CA ASN A 319 62.91 -15.46 -3.82
C ASN A 319 63.12 -16.07 -5.23
N GLU A 320 62.04 -16.41 -5.94
CA GLU A 320 62.07 -17.03 -7.27
C GLU A 320 61.87 -16.00 -8.41
N LEU A 321 61.19 -14.89 -8.11
CA LEU A 321 60.99 -13.76 -9.02
C LEU A 321 62.23 -12.85 -9.07
N ALA A 322 62.50 -12.31 -10.25
CA ALA A 322 63.55 -11.33 -10.51
C ALA A 322 63.02 -10.23 -11.44
N GLU A 323 63.65 -9.05 -11.37
CA GLU A 323 63.33 -7.90 -12.22
C GLU A 323 64.58 -7.40 -12.96
N GLU A 324 64.49 -7.28 -14.29
CA GLU A 324 65.55 -6.70 -15.12
C GLU A 324 65.04 -5.49 -15.91
N ASN A 325 65.77 -4.38 -15.84
CA ASN A 325 65.46 -3.15 -16.57
C ASN A 325 66.32 -3.06 -17.84
N VAL A 326 65.66 -3.11 -19.01
CA VAL A 326 66.31 -3.14 -20.33
C VAL A 326 66.06 -1.83 -21.07
N LYS A 327 67.11 -1.23 -21.63
CA LYS A 327 66.97 -0.06 -22.52
C LYS A 327 66.50 -0.48 -23.91
N ILE A 328 65.35 0.04 -24.33
CA ILE A 328 64.67 -0.21 -25.61
C ILE A 328 64.08 1.14 -26.08
N PRO A 329 64.53 1.71 -27.21
CA PRO A 329 63.99 2.97 -27.70
C PRO A 329 62.49 2.90 -27.97
N SER A 330 61.74 3.97 -27.67
CA SER A 330 60.27 4.04 -27.74
C SER A 330 59.68 3.51 -29.06
N LYS A 331 60.34 3.80 -30.19
CA LYS A 331 60.01 3.33 -31.55
C LYS A 331 60.00 1.79 -31.74
N PHE A 332 60.49 1.02 -30.77
CA PHE A 332 60.46 -0.44 -30.76
C PHE A 332 59.75 -1.02 -29.53
N GLN A 333 59.33 -0.20 -28.56
CA GLN A 333 58.62 -0.67 -27.36
C GLN A 333 57.25 -1.26 -27.73
N PHE A 334 56.49 -0.59 -28.59
CA PHE A 334 55.15 -1.04 -29.04
C PHE A 334 55.14 -2.32 -29.90
N LEU A 335 56.33 -2.79 -30.35
CA LEU A 335 56.47 -4.06 -31.08
C LEU A 335 56.59 -5.28 -30.14
N ILE A 336 56.76 -5.05 -28.84
CA ILE A 336 56.88 -6.10 -27.84
C ILE A 336 55.47 -6.43 -27.38
N ASP A 337 54.95 -7.56 -27.84
CA ASP A 337 53.63 -8.03 -27.44
C ASP A 337 53.70 -8.58 -25.99
N ALA A 338 53.29 -7.74 -25.03
CA ALA A 338 53.45 -8.02 -23.60
C ALA A 338 52.62 -9.22 -23.14
N ASP A 339 51.47 -9.47 -23.76
CA ASP A 339 50.62 -10.62 -23.47
C ASP A 339 51.23 -11.91 -24.05
N GLU A 340 51.80 -11.89 -25.27
CA GLU A 340 52.55 -13.05 -25.78
C GLU A 340 53.77 -13.41 -24.90
N VAL A 341 54.50 -12.41 -24.38
CA VAL A 341 55.62 -12.64 -23.46
C VAL A 341 55.15 -13.21 -22.12
N LYS A 342 54.03 -12.70 -21.60
CA LYS A 342 53.39 -13.18 -20.36
C LYS A 342 52.88 -14.61 -20.49
N ASP A 343 52.19 -14.96 -21.58
CA ASP A 343 51.64 -16.28 -21.81
C ASP A 343 52.72 -17.35 -22.09
N ARG A 344 53.75 -17.02 -22.88
CA ARG A 344 54.82 -17.97 -23.20
C ARG A 344 55.79 -18.20 -22.05
N PHE A 345 56.18 -17.15 -21.33
CA PHE A 345 57.28 -17.20 -20.36
C PHE A 345 56.86 -16.96 -18.91
N GLY A 346 55.65 -16.45 -18.63
CA GLY A 346 55.29 -16.02 -17.28
C GLY A 346 56.13 -14.81 -16.83
N VAL A 347 56.40 -13.89 -17.75
CA VAL A 347 57.19 -12.67 -17.53
C VAL A 347 56.35 -11.47 -17.94
N ILE A 348 56.22 -10.49 -17.05
CA ILE A 348 55.42 -9.28 -17.26
C ILE A 348 56.32 -8.15 -17.70
N VAL A 349 55.93 -7.49 -18.80
CA VAL A 349 56.62 -6.35 -19.39
C VAL A 349 55.90 -5.07 -18.96
N LYS A 350 56.56 -4.21 -18.19
CA LYS A 350 56.05 -2.87 -17.85
C LYS A 350 56.76 -1.83 -18.72
N PHE A 351 55.98 -1.17 -19.57
CA PHE A 351 56.43 -0.03 -20.36
C PHE A 351 56.41 1.26 -19.51
N PRO A 352 57.33 2.20 -19.77
CA PRO A 352 57.30 3.51 -19.12
C PRO A 352 56.10 4.33 -19.60
N LYS A 353 55.58 5.20 -18.72
CA LYS A 353 54.43 6.08 -19.03
C LYS A 353 54.82 7.35 -19.78
N SER A 354 56.11 7.68 -19.86
CA SER A 354 56.64 8.91 -20.43
C SER A 354 57.48 8.60 -21.66
N SER A 355 57.16 9.24 -22.79
CA SER A 355 57.81 9.02 -24.10
C SER A 355 59.33 9.32 -24.14
N SER A 356 59.87 9.93 -23.08
CA SER A 356 61.30 10.22 -22.89
C SER A 356 62.07 9.09 -22.18
N ASP A 357 61.40 8.12 -21.57
CA ASP A 357 62.06 7.04 -20.83
C ASP A 357 62.27 5.81 -21.73
N GLU A 358 63.53 5.46 -21.98
CA GLU A 358 63.86 4.29 -22.82
C GLU A 358 63.94 2.96 -22.03
N THR A 359 63.55 2.93 -20.75
CA THR A 359 63.69 1.73 -19.90
C THR A 359 62.39 0.94 -19.78
N VAL A 360 62.42 -0.32 -20.21
CA VAL A 360 61.33 -1.30 -20.06
C VAL A 360 61.71 -2.30 -18.97
N GLN A 361 60.81 -2.54 -18.02
CA GLN A 361 61.03 -3.44 -16.88
C GLN A 361 60.42 -4.83 -17.20
N PHE A 362 61.22 -5.88 -17.09
CA PHE A 362 60.79 -7.27 -17.22
C PHE A 362 60.81 -7.92 -15.84
N ALA A 363 59.65 -8.35 -15.33
CA ALA A 363 59.52 -9.01 -14.02
C ALA A 363 58.97 -10.43 -14.19
N GLY A 364 59.57 -11.43 -13.53
CA GLY A 364 59.13 -12.82 -13.63
C GLY A 364 60.12 -13.83 -13.06
N LEU A 365 59.89 -15.12 -13.30
CA LEU A 365 60.79 -16.18 -12.84
C LEU A 365 62.20 -16.00 -13.42
N LYS A 366 63.22 -16.00 -12.55
CA LYS A 366 64.60 -15.57 -12.88
C LYS A 366 65.17 -16.19 -14.16
N ASP A 367 65.04 -17.50 -14.34
CA ASP A 367 65.56 -18.20 -15.51
C ASP A 367 64.82 -17.80 -16.80
N LYS A 368 63.51 -17.53 -16.69
CA LYS A 368 62.63 -17.19 -17.82
C LYS A 368 62.69 -15.72 -18.21
N VAL A 369 63.08 -14.80 -17.30
CA VAL A 369 63.27 -13.37 -17.61
C VAL A 369 64.35 -13.19 -18.67
N ALA A 370 65.48 -13.90 -18.56
CA ALA A 370 66.55 -13.87 -19.55
C ALA A 370 66.09 -14.40 -20.92
N GLU A 371 65.33 -15.50 -20.94
CA GLU A 371 64.73 -16.05 -22.16
C GLU A 371 63.72 -15.09 -22.79
N ALA A 372 62.81 -14.52 -22.00
CA ALA A 372 61.80 -13.55 -22.43
C ALA A 372 62.43 -12.29 -23.04
N ILE A 373 63.51 -11.76 -22.45
CA ILE A 373 64.27 -10.63 -23.00
C ILE A 373 64.93 -11.01 -24.34
N SER A 374 65.44 -12.25 -24.47
CA SER A 374 65.99 -12.76 -25.74
C SER A 374 64.90 -12.92 -26.81
N PHE A 375 63.70 -13.36 -26.42
CA PHE A 375 62.54 -13.51 -27.29
C PHE A 375 62.02 -12.15 -27.74
N ALA A 376 61.83 -11.20 -26.84
CA ALA A 376 61.39 -9.83 -27.16
C ALA A 376 62.33 -9.16 -28.19
N ARG A 377 63.66 -9.26 -27.98
CA ARG A 377 64.71 -8.79 -28.91
C ARG A 377 64.81 -9.56 -30.23
N THR A 378 64.06 -10.65 -30.38
CA THR A 378 63.99 -11.48 -31.59
C THR A 378 62.67 -11.27 -32.33
N SER A 379 61.55 -11.24 -31.60
CA SER A 379 60.23 -10.85 -32.10
C SER A 379 60.26 -9.43 -32.68
N SER A 380 60.90 -8.46 -32.00
CA SER A 380 61.05 -7.09 -32.50
C SER A 380 61.87 -6.94 -33.80
N LYS A 381 62.51 -8.02 -34.30
CA LYS A 381 63.21 -8.07 -35.60
C LYS A 381 62.36 -8.73 -36.71
N GLN A 382 61.22 -9.32 -36.35
CA GLN A 382 60.27 -9.91 -37.28
C GLN A 382 59.28 -8.88 -37.84
N TYR A 383 59.17 -7.71 -37.21
CA TYR A 383 58.30 -6.62 -37.63
C TYR A 383 59.07 -5.52 -38.37
N ILE A 384 58.44 -4.97 -39.41
CA ILE A 384 58.88 -3.76 -40.10
C ILE A 384 58.00 -2.60 -39.61
N VAL A 385 58.63 -1.49 -39.24
CA VAL A 385 57.95 -0.22 -38.93
C VAL A 385 58.08 0.72 -40.12
N ASP A 386 56.94 1.24 -40.57
CA ASP A 386 56.84 2.41 -41.45
C ASP A 386 56.31 3.60 -40.65
N SER A 387 56.66 4.83 -41.04
CA SER A 387 56.25 6.05 -40.35
C SER A 387 55.61 7.04 -41.32
N LEU A 388 54.29 7.23 -41.16
CA LEU A 388 53.50 8.14 -41.96
C LEU A 388 53.39 9.49 -41.25
N ASP A 389 53.99 10.54 -41.79
CA ASP A 389 53.80 11.91 -41.31
C ASP A 389 52.55 12.53 -41.96
N ILE A 390 51.53 12.78 -41.14
CA ILE A 390 50.24 13.36 -41.56
C ILE A 390 50.39 14.82 -42.01
N SER A 391 51.34 15.58 -41.44
CA SER A 391 51.48 17.00 -41.76
C SER A 391 51.73 17.25 -43.25
N LYS A 392 52.40 16.31 -43.93
CA LYS A 392 52.76 16.40 -45.35
C LYS A 392 51.55 16.35 -46.30
N ALA A 393 50.36 15.92 -45.86
CA ALA A 393 49.14 15.91 -46.68
C ALA A 393 48.63 17.33 -46.97
N HIS A 394 48.43 18.14 -45.91
CA HIS A 394 47.78 19.44 -45.98
C HIS A 394 48.79 20.59 -45.86
N ASN A 395 49.73 20.68 -46.81
CA ASN A 395 50.74 21.76 -46.91
C ASN A 395 51.57 22.00 -45.62
N LYS A 396 51.80 20.97 -44.78
CA LYS A 396 52.46 21.09 -43.46
C LYS A 396 51.70 21.93 -42.44
N ASN A 397 50.38 21.99 -42.52
CA ASN A 397 49.54 22.52 -41.44
C ASN A 397 49.60 21.59 -40.22
N LEU A 398 50.49 21.92 -39.28
CA LEU A 398 50.72 21.15 -38.05
C LEU A 398 49.50 21.13 -37.13
N ASP A 399 48.76 22.23 -37.05
CA ASP A 399 47.63 22.33 -36.12
C ASP A 399 46.42 21.53 -36.63
N HIS A 400 46.19 21.50 -37.95
CA HIS A 400 45.25 20.54 -38.56
C HIS A 400 45.69 19.10 -38.32
N ALA A 401 46.98 18.77 -38.47
CA ALA A 401 47.49 17.42 -38.21
C ALA A 401 47.33 17.00 -36.73
N LYS A 402 47.55 17.90 -35.77
CA LYS A 402 47.28 17.66 -34.34
C LYS A 402 45.79 17.41 -34.08
N ARG A 403 44.92 18.27 -34.65
CA ARG A 403 43.46 18.16 -34.54
C ARG A 403 42.93 16.85 -35.14
N LEU A 404 43.48 16.40 -36.28
CA LEU A 404 43.16 15.11 -36.90
C LEU A 404 43.53 13.91 -36.02
N VAL A 405 44.68 13.92 -35.31
CA VAL A 405 44.99 12.81 -34.39
C VAL A 405 44.03 12.78 -33.20
N ILE A 406 43.70 13.94 -32.61
CA ILE A 406 42.70 14.00 -31.53
C ILE A 406 41.31 13.56 -32.03
N TYR A 407 40.95 13.89 -33.29
CA TYR A 407 39.74 13.41 -33.95
C TYR A 407 39.71 11.90 -34.12
N PHE A 408 40.80 11.32 -34.64
CA PHE A 408 40.94 9.87 -34.81
C PHE A 408 40.91 9.13 -33.47
N GLN A 409 41.45 9.71 -32.40
CA GLN A 409 41.43 9.15 -31.04
C GLN A 409 40.08 9.33 -30.33
N LYS A 410 39.32 10.41 -30.59
CA LYS A 410 37.99 10.63 -29.99
C LYS A 410 36.91 9.75 -30.65
N TYR A 411 36.99 9.56 -31.97
CA TYR A 411 35.94 8.92 -32.77
C TYR A 411 36.36 7.59 -33.44
N ASN A 412 37.50 7.00 -33.04
CA ASN A 412 37.96 5.69 -33.50
C ASN A 412 37.97 5.52 -35.03
N VAL A 413 38.33 6.59 -35.75
CA VAL A 413 38.12 6.69 -37.21
C VAL A 413 38.94 5.66 -38.00
N LEU A 414 40.04 5.18 -37.43
CA LEU A 414 40.93 4.21 -38.06
C LEU A 414 40.52 2.74 -37.81
N ASP A 415 39.48 2.48 -37.01
CA ASP A 415 39.07 1.09 -36.69
C ASP A 415 38.60 0.33 -37.95
N LYS A 416 38.00 1.02 -38.94
CA LYS A 416 37.74 0.43 -40.29
C LYS A 416 39.02 -0.15 -40.93
N VAL A 417 40.14 0.59 -40.85
CA VAL A 417 41.45 0.19 -41.37
C VAL A 417 42.00 -1.01 -40.59
N ALA A 418 41.74 -1.08 -39.28
CA ALA A 418 42.11 -2.22 -38.45
C ALA A 418 41.33 -3.50 -38.83
N GLU A 419 40.07 -3.37 -39.22
CA GLU A 419 39.23 -4.49 -39.66
C GLU A 419 39.62 -5.00 -41.06
N GLU A 420 39.98 -4.12 -42.01
CA GLU A 420 40.46 -4.55 -43.34
C GLU A 420 41.91 -5.09 -43.30
N PHE A 421 42.77 -4.54 -42.43
CA PHE A 421 44.19 -4.92 -42.33
C PHE A 421 44.59 -5.41 -40.91
N PRO A 422 44.02 -6.54 -40.42
CA PRO A 422 44.19 -6.99 -39.02
C PRO A 422 45.62 -7.40 -38.63
N ASP A 423 46.51 -7.63 -39.60
CA ASP A 423 47.94 -7.87 -39.36
C ASP A 423 48.79 -6.59 -39.24
N VAL A 424 48.21 -5.41 -39.49
CA VAL A 424 48.91 -4.11 -39.48
C VAL A 424 48.52 -3.31 -38.23
N LYS A 425 49.30 -3.44 -37.16
CA LYS A 425 49.14 -2.62 -35.94
C LYS A 425 49.58 -1.18 -36.22
N TYR A 426 48.67 -0.21 -36.09
CA TYR A 426 48.99 1.22 -36.08
C TYR A 426 49.08 1.80 -34.67
N VAL A 427 49.86 2.87 -34.51
CA VAL A 427 50.01 3.62 -33.25
C VAL A 427 49.91 5.12 -33.51
N LEU A 428 48.96 5.77 -32.82
CA LEU A 428 48.83 7.23 -32.75
C LEU A 428 49.79 7.81 -31.69
N PRO A 429 50.34 9.01 -31.88
CA PRO A 429 51.17 9.69 -30.88
C PRO A 429 50.31 10.16 -29.68
N SER A 430 50.91 10.28 -28.50
CA SER A 430 50.18 10.69 -27.30
C SER A 430 49.78 12.16 -27.32
N ILE A 431 48.72 12.51 -26.58
CA ILE A 431 48.23 13.89 -26.43
C ILE A 431 49.32 14.81 -25.87
N GLU A 432 50.15 14.32 -24.94
CA GLU A 432 51.25 15.08 -24.34
C GLU A 432 52.39 15.35 -25.35
N ASP A 433 52.73 14.34 -26.19
CA ASP A 433 53.71 14.51 -27.26
C ASP A 433 53.24 15.51 -28.32
N LEU A 434 51.94 15.49 -28.67
CA LEU A 434 51.34 16.37 -29.69
C LEU A 434 51.47 17.86 -29.35
N GLN A 435 51.53 18.25 -28.07
CA GLN A 435 51.62 19.66 -27.70
C GLN A 435 52.89 20.31 -28.30
N ASN A 436 54.04 19.66 -28.16
CA ASN A 436 55.35 20.17 -28.56
C ASN A 436 55.90 19.59 -29.89
N ALA A 437 55.16 18.67 -30.53
CA ALA A 437 55.56 18.02 -31.77
C ALA A 437 55.76 19.01 -32.95
N LYS A 438 56.83 18.78 -33.73
CA LYS A 438 57.18 19.52 -34.97
C LYS A 438 56.80 18.80 -36.27
N GLU A 439 56.57 17.49 -36.20
CA GLU A 439 56.06 16.61 -37.26
C GLU A 439 55.14 15.59 -36.57
N VAL A 440 54.09 15.10 -37.24
CA VAL A 440 53.04 14.27 -36.61
C VAL A 440 53.00 12.90 -37.28
N PHE A 441 53.64 11.92 -36.64
CA PHE A 441 53.80 10.56 -37.18
C PHE A 441 52.73 9.60 -36.63
N ILE A 442 52.07 8.87 -37.53
CA ILE A 442 51.50 7.55 -37.23
C ILE A 442 52.58 6.50 -37.53
N TYR A 443 52.79 5.57 -36.60
CA TYR A 443 53.62 4.39 -36.85
C TYR A 443 52.75 3.21 -37.29
N LEU A 444 53.18 2.51 -38.34
CA LEU A 444 52.53 1.33 -38.90
C LEU A 444 53.48 0.15 -38.77
N SER A 445 52.99 -1.01 -38.33
CA SER A 445 53.83 -2.20 -38.14
C SER A 445 53.13 -3.49 -38.54
N ALA A 446 53.85 -4.34 -39.27
CA ALA A 446 53.44 -5.71 -39.58
C ALA A 446 54.67 -6.61 -39.75
N LYS A 447 54.47 -7.92 -39.85
CA LYS A 447 55.56 -8.91 -39.99
C LYS A 447 56.25 -8.79 -41.35
N ASN A 448 57.52 -9.19 -41.42
CA ASN A 448 58.38 -9.12 -42.62
C ASN A 448 57.70 -9.64 -43.91
N ASP A 449 56.88 -10.69 -43.79
CA ASP A 449 56.21 -11.35 -44.91
C ASP A 449 55.05 -10.52 -45.51
N LYS A 450 54.54 -9.52 -44.77
CA LYS A 450 53.31 -8.77 -45.07
C LYS A 450 53.55 -7.30 -45.47
N THR A 451 54.71 -7.00 -46.08
CA THR A 451 55.06 -5.64 -46.53
C THR A 451 54.15 -5.05 -47.62
N SER A 452 53.31 -5.86 -48.27
CA SER A 452 52.24 -5.41 -49.16
C SER A 452 51.08 -4.76 -48.40
N GLU A 453 50.71 -5.32 -47.24
CA GLU A 453 49.57 -4.90 -46.43
C GLU A 453 49.87 -3.56 -45.74
N ILE A 454 51.10 -3.36 -45.21
CA ILE A 454 51.55 -2.04 -44.70
C ILE A 454 51.38 -0.95 -45.77
N LYS A 455 51.66 -1.25 -47.04
CA LYS A 455 51.55 -0.30 -48.17
C LYS A 455 50.10 -0.08 -48.64
N ALA A 456 49.19 -0.99 -48.31
CA ALA A 456 47.75 -0.85 -48.55
C ALA A 456 47.12 0.02 -47.45
N ALA A 457 47.26 -0.39 -46.18
CA ALA A 457 46.81 0.38 -45.01
C ALA A 457 47.39 1.81 -45.00
N ARG A 458 48.68 2.00 -45.35
CA ARG A 458 49.26 3.34 -45.52
C ARG A 458 48.56 4.18 -46.59
N ARG A 459 48.10 3.56 -47.69
CA ARG A 459 47.38 4.27 -48.77
C ARG A 459 45.99 4.67 -48.31
N GLU A 460 45.31 3.80 -47.56
CA GLU A 460 43.98 4.06 -47.01
C GLU A 460 44.01 5.16 -45.93
N ILE A 461 44.96 5.11 -44.99
CA ILE A 461 45.15 6.18 -44.00
C ILE A 461 45.50 7.50 -44.69
N ILE A 462 46.29 7.48 -45.77
CA ILE A 462 46.51 8.67 -46.61
C ILE A 462 45.20 9.14 -47.28
N ALA A 463 44.32 8.24 -47.73
CA ALA A 463 43.02 8.60 -48.29
C ALA A 463 42.12 9.26 -47.23
N ILE A 464 41.96 8.67 -46.06
CA ILE A 464 41.19 9.22 -44.92
C ILE A 464 41.74 10.59 -44.49
N VAL A 465 43.06 10.73 -44.40
CA VAL A 465 43.71 12.01 -44.06
C VAL A 465 43.52 13.06 -45.15
N ASN A 466 43.59 12.67 -46.43
CA ASN A 466 43.38 13.59 -47.56
C ASN A 466 41.91 14.00 -47.72
N ASP A 467 40.97 13.11 -47.39
CA ASP A 467 39.54 13.35 -47.50
C ASP A 467 39.09 14.45 -46.53
N ILE A 468 39.55 14.41 -45.27
CA ILE A 468 39.26 15.44 -44.26
C ILE A 468 40.16 16.67 -44.49
N THR A 469 39.81 17.46 -45.49
CA THR A 469 40.52 18.70 -45.83
C THR A 469 40.30 19.80 -44.77
N PRO A 470 41.20 20.81 -44.66
CA PRO A 470 40.97 21.98 -43.82
C PRO A 470 39.71 22.79 -44.16
N ALA A 471 39.10 22.58 -45.34
CA ALA A 471 37.84 23.21 -45.74
C ALA A 471 36.60 22.51 -45.16
N GLU A 472 36.76 21.29 -44.63
CA GLU A 472 35.72 20.49 -43.96
C GLU A 472 35.77 20.62 -42.43
N THR A 473 36.63 21.53 -41.93
CA THR A 473 36.76 21.85 -40.52
C THR A 473 36.52 23.34 -40.27
N LEU A 474 35.64 23.65 -39.32
CA LEU A 474 35.42 25.02 -38.86
C LEU A 474 36.04 25.21 -37.47
N VAL A 475 36.88 26.23 -37.31
CA VAL A 475 37.47 26.62 -36.03
C VAL A 475 36.63 27.73 -35.42
N ILE A 476 36.35 27.61 -34.13
CA ILE A 476 35.56 28.55 -33.33
C ILE A 476 36.44 28.95 -32.15
N ASP A 477 37.00 30.16 -32.24
CA ASP A 477 37.93 30.77 -31.28
C ASP A 477 37.33 31.99 -30.55
N ASP A 478 36.07 32.33 -30.85
CA ASP A 478 35.39 33.52 -30.33
C ASP A 478 34.59 33.29 -29.04
N LEU A 479 34.56 32.05 -28.53
CA LEU A 479 33.84 31.65 -27.31
C LEU A 479 34.80 31.30 -26.17
N ASP A 480 34.55 31.88 -25.00
CA ASP A 480 35.36 31.65 -23.80
C ASP A 480 35.14 30.24 -23.24
N TYR A 481 36.17 29.40 -23.34
CA TYR A 481 36.11 28.02 -22.88
C TYR A 481 36.05 27.93 -21.34
N GLU A 482 36.82 28.72 -20.60
CA GLU A 482 36.79 28.70 -19.12
C GLU A 482 35.40 29.00 -18.55
N LEU A 483 34.65 29.92 -19.18
CA LEU A 483 33.29 30.28 -18.79
C LEU A 483 32.23 29.31 -19.31
N PHE A 484 32.35 28.83 -20.55
CA PHE A 484 31.25 28.16 -21.25
C PHE A 484 31.49 26.70 -21.67
N HIS A 485 32.62 26.07 -21.31
CA HIS A 485 32.97 24.71 -21.79
C HIS A 485 31.83 23.69 -21.70
N ARG A 486 31.12 23.63 -20.57
CA ARG A 486 29.97 22.73 -20.34
C ARG A 486 28.79 23.05 -21.26
N ASN A 487 28.47 24.33 -21.44
CA ASN A 487 27.36 24.79 -22.25
C ASN A 487 27.62 24.54 -23.73
N ILE A 488 28.84 24.84 -24.21
CA ILE A 488 29.26 24.53 -25.58
C ILE A 488 29.20 23.01 -25.83
N LYS A 489 29.70 22.21 -24.88
CA LYS A 489 29.68 20.73 -24.97
C LYS A 489 28.26 20.18 -25.04
N HIS A 490 27.34 20.71 -24.21
CA HIS A 490 25.94 20.31 -24.22
C HIS A 490 25.23 20.69 -25.53
N ILE A 491 25.49 21.88 -26.09
CA ILE A 491 24.86 22.30 -27.36
C ILE A 491 25.38 21.41 -28.50
N LEU A 492 26.70 21.27 -28.65
CA LEU A 492 27.29 20.53 -29.77
C LEU A 492 27.02 19.03 -29.73
N LEU A 493 26.88 18.43 -28.54
CA LEU A 493 26.50 17.01 -28.42
C LEU A 493 25.05 16.73 -28.86
N GLY A 494 24.19 17.76 -28.90
CA GLY A 494 22.87 17.69 -29.53
C GLY A 494 22.89 17.73 -31.06
N HIS A 495 23.99 18.15 -31.68
CA HIS A 495 24.18 18.30 -33.13
C HIS A 495 25.28 17.40 -33.70
N GLU A 496 25.72 16.39 -32.93
CA GLU A 496 26.87 15.52 -33.28
C GLU A 496 26.64 14.64 -34.53
N SER A 497 25.40 14.54 -35.00
CA SER A 497 25.01 13.92 -36.28
C SER A 497 25.13 14.85 -37.51
N GLU A 498 25.22 16.16 -37.30
CA GLU A 498 25.35 17.18 -38.36
C GLU A 498 26.81 17.63 -38.52
N ALA A 499 27.52 17.77 -37.40
CA ALA A 499 28.97 17.93 -37.36
C ALA A 499 29.55 17.33 -36.06
N LYS A 500 30.61 16.56 -36.19
CA LYS A 500 31.40 16.09 -35.04
C LYS A 500 32.24 17.23 -34.49
N PHE A 501 32.61 17.20 -33.20
CA PHE A 501 33.30 18.31 -32.56
C PHE A 501 34.40 17.90 -31.58
N ILE A 502 35.39 18.79 -31.40
CA ILE A 502 36.47 18.68 -30.42
C ILE A 502 36.61 20.02 -29.71
N GLN A 503 36.64 20.01 -28.38
CA GLN A 503 37.05 21.17 -27.58
C GLN A 503 38.52 21.02 -27.26
N ILE A 504 39.39 21.90 -27.77
CA ILE A 504 40.84 21.73 -27.59
C ILE A 504 41.24 21.98 -26.12
N GLY A 505 40.51 22.85 -25.41
CA GLY A 505 40.66 23.10 -23.98
C GLY A 505 40.39 21.92 -23.03
N ASP A 506 39.81 20.81 -23.50
CA ASP A 506 39.77 19.54 -22.74
C ASP A 506 41.17 18.88 -22.69
N TYR A 507 42.04 19.19 -23.66
CA TYR A 507 43.34 18.55 -23.88
C TYR A 507 44.53 19.48 -23.62
N PHE A 508 44.48 20.73 -24.09
CA PHE A 508 45.54 21.72 -23.92
C PHE A 508 45.04 22.93 -23.11
N LYS A 509 45.65 23.17 -21.94
CA LYS A 509 45.25 24.24 -21.03
C LYS A 509 45.58 25.62 -21.61
N GLY A 510 44.56 26.44 -21.82
CA GLY A 510 44.69 27.79 -22.39
C GLY A 510 44.56 27.86 -23.91
N ASP A 511 44.08 26.81 -24.58
CA ASP A 511 43.56 26.89 -25.94
C ASP A 511 42.03 26.78 -25.89
N ASP A 512 41.34 27.90 -26.06
CA ASP A 512 39.88 27.97 -25.97
C ASP A 512 39.18 27.45 -27.25
N SER A 513 39.94 27.10 -28.30
CA SER A 513 39.42 26.68 -29.60
C SER A 513 38.47 25.48 -29.52
N VAL A 514 37.36 25.57 -30.23
CA VAL A 514 36.48 24.44 -30.56
C VAL A 514 36.50 24.20 -32.06
N VAL A 515 36.63 22.95 -32.48
CA VAL A 515 36.72 22.57 -33.90
C VAL A 515 35.56 21.66 -34.27
N LEU A 516 34.79 22.06 -35.27
CA LEU A 516 33.77 21.24 -35.91
C LEU A 516 34.35 20.52 -37.13
N PHE A 517 33.88 19.31 -37.40
CA PHE A 517 34.25 18.44 -38.51
C PHE A 517 32.96 18.01 -39.23
N ALA A 518 32.87 18.26 -40.54
CA ALA A 518 31.72 17.85 -41.32
C ALA A 518 31.59 16.31 -41.38
N THR A 519 30.36 15.80 -41.36
CA THR A 519 30.07 14.37 -41.49
C THR A 519 29.31 14.07 -42.78
N SER A 520 30.04 13.69 -43.82
CA SER A 520 29.46 13.09 -45.04
C SER A 520 29.07 11.63 -44.76
N THR A 521 27.81 11.25 -45.01
CA THR A 521 27.33 9.87 -44.85
C THR A 521 27.35 9.06 -46.15
N ASP A 522 27.32 9.73 -47.30
CA ASP A 522 27.08 9.13 -48.60
C ASP A 522 28.38 9.20 -49.43
N GLU A 523 29.17 8.12 -49.42
CA GLU A 523 30.48 8.08 -50.10
C GLU A 523 30.37 8.23 -51.65
N ASP A 524 29.19 7.98 -52.23
CA ASP A 524 28.90 8.19 -53.67
C ASP A 524 28.67 9.66 -54.06
N PHE A 525 28.34 10.55 -53.11
CA PHE A 525 27.98 11.96 -53.36
C PHE A 525 28.55 12.90 -52.29
N LYS A 526 29.86 13.16 -52.33
CA LYS A 526 30.48 14.20 -51.47
C LYS A 526 29.86 15.58 -51.82
N PRO A 527 29.22 16.29 -50.88
CA PRO A 527 28.60 17.59 -51.13
C PRO A 527 29.64 18.65 -51.51
N SER A 528 29.18 19.75 -52.12
CA SER A 528 30.08 20.82 -52.54
C SER A 528 30.75 21.51 -51.35
N THR A 529 31.91 22.12 -51.59
CA THR A 529 32.67 22.85 -50.57
C THR A 529 31.94 24.04 -49.97
N ASP A 530 30.80 24.43 -50.53
CA ASP A 530 30.00 25.56 -50.04
C ASP A 530 28.78 25.06 -49.25
N GLU A 531 28.15 23.94 -49.65
CA GLU A 531 27.15 23.23 -48.83
C GLU A 531 27.76 22.71 -47.51
N ILE A 532 29.02 22.26 -47.54
CA ILE A 532 29.80 21.86 -46.35
C ILE A 532 30.06 23.03 -45.40
N LYS A 533 30.30 24.24 -45.94
CA LYS A 533 30.41 25.44 -45.10
C LYS A 533 29.06 25.81 -44.52
N GLU A 534 28.00 25.75 -45.32
CA GLU A 534 26.64 26.09 -44.87
C GLU A 534 26.16 25.15 -43.74
N SER A 535 26.51 23.85 -43.76
CA SER A 535 26.20 22.94 -42.65
C SER A 535 27.01 23.23 -41.39
N LEU A 536 28.32 23.49 -41.51
CA LEU A 536 29.17 23.89 -40.39
C LEU A 536 28.76 25.26 -39.81
N GLU A 537 28.33 26.20 -40.63
CA GLU A 537 27.79 27.51 -40.23
C GLU A 537 26.44 27.38 -39.52
N LYS A 538 25.55 26.45 -39.94
CA LYS A 538 24.31 26.13 -39.21
C LYS A 538 24.60 25.60 -37.81
N VAL A 539 25.51 24.65 -37.66
CA VAL A 539 25.89 24.13 -36.33
C VAL A 539 26.57 25.22 -35.48
N ASN A 540 27.42 26.06 -36.08
CA ASN A 540 28.02 27.22 -35.41
C ASN A 540 26.98 28.27 -34.98
N ALA A 541 25.91 28.47 -35.75
CA ALA A 541 24.85 29.41 -35.41
C ALA A 541 24.09 29.05 -34.12
N ASN A 542 24.04 27.76 -33.75
CA ASN A 542 23.44 27.30 -32.49
C ASN A 542 24.20 27.80 -31.25
N LEU A 543 25.46 28.24 -31.40
CA LEU A 543 26.25 28.87 -30.33
C LEU A 543 26.03 30.38 -30.21
N ASN A 544 25.22 31.01 -31.09
CA ASN A 544 25.00 32.45 -31.08
C ASN A 544 24.35 32.98 -29.78
N ASP A 545 23.61 32.15 -29.04
CA ASP A 545 23.07 32.55 -27.74
C ASP A 545 24.12 32.54 -26.62
N LEU A 546 25.21 31.78 -26.77
CA LEU A 546 26.39 31.92 -25.92
C LEU A 546 27.17 33.19 -26.30
N ARG A 547 27.30 33.53 -27.59
CA ARG A 547 27.89 34.80 -28.04
C ARG A 547 27.16 36.01 -27.47
N LYS A 548 25.81 36.01 -27.51
CA LYS A 548 24.98 37.06 -26.89
C LYS A 548 25.25 37.21 -25.39
N LYS A 549 25.32 36.09 -24.65
CA LYS A 549 25.65 36.09 -23.22
C LYS A 549 27.06 36.62 -22.96
N GLN A 550 28.06 36.13 -23.70
CA GLN A 550 29.45 36.58 -23.58
C GLN A 550 29.61 38.08 -23.84
N ASN A 551 28.89 38.62 -24.84
CA ASN A 551 28.89 40.04 -25.17
C ASN A 551 28.10 40.91 -24.17
N SER A 552 27.33 40.31 -23.27
CA SER A 552 26.66 41.01 -22.16
C SER A 552 27.47 41.05 -20.86
N LEU A 553 28.65 40.40 -20.82
CA LEU A 553 29.55 40.44 -19.67
C LEU A 553 30.30 41.78 -19.63
N GLU A 554 30.27 42.46 -18.48
CA GLU A 554 31.07 43.66 -18.24
C GLU A 554 32.52 43.24 -17.95
N VAL A 555 33.49 44.02 -18.45
CA VAL A 555 34.92 43.84 -18.16
C VAL A 555 35.46 45.11 -17.51
N ALA A 556 35.94 44.99 -16.28
CA ALA A 556 36.58 46.07 -15.54
C ALA A 556 38.04 45.72 -15.24
N THR A 557 38.95 46.64 -15.58
CA THR A 557 40.36 46.60 -15.17
C THR A 557 40.58 47.40 -13.89
N TYR A 558 41.52 46.94 -13.08
CA TYR A 558 41.96 47.63 -11.86
C TYR A 558 43.48 47.59 -11.77
N ASP A 559 44.12 48.75 -11.58
CA ASP A 559 45.57 48.87 -11.40
C ASP A 559 45.91 48.57 -9.92
N LEU A 560 46.64 47.49 -9.67
CA LEU A 560 47.09 47.09 -8.33
C LEU A 560 48.45 46.40 -8.41
N GLU A 561 49.36 46.81 -7.53
CA GLU A 561 50.73 46.31 -7.47
C GLU A 561 50.77 44.79 -7.18
N SER A 562 51.60 44.05 -7.92
CA SER A 562 51.60 42.56 -7.93
C SER A 562 51.56 41.93 -6.54
N GLU A 563 52.40 42.39 -5.61
CA GLU A 563 52.51 41.81 -4.26
C GLU A 563 51.20 41.92 -3.47
N LYS A 564 50.44 43.00 -3.70
CA LYS A 564 49.11 43.23 -3.09
C LYS A 564 48.01 42.45 -3.79
N GLN A 565 48.15 42.16 -5.09
CA GLN A 565 47.26 41.21 -5.77
C GLN A 565 47.38 39.81 -5.15
N ASP A 566 48.61 39.33 -4.95
CA ASP A 566 48.88 38.03 -4.35
C ASP A 566 48.41 37.97 -2.88
N GLU A 567 48.72 38.99 -2.07
CA GLU A 567 48.35 39.04 -0.64
C GLU A 567 46.83 39.07 -0.39
N PHE A 568 46.09 39.94 -1.09
CA PHE A 568 44.66 40.13 -0.83
C PHE A 568 43.75 39.27 -1.70
N PHE A 569 44.18 38.91 -2.92
CA PHE A 569 43.33 38.27 -3.93
C PHE A 569 43.91 36.98 -4.52
N GLY A 570 45.06 36.49 -4.03
CA GLY A 570 45.61 35.18 -4.40
C GLY A 570 44.61 34.05 -4.18
N LYS A 571 44.76 32.94 -4.91
CA LYS A 571 43.75 31.85 -5.00
C LYS A 571 43.26 31.31 -3.65
N ASP A 572 44.10 31.33 -2.62
CA ASP A 572 43.75 30.87 -1.29
C ASP A 572 43.27 31.94 -0.30
N SER A 573 43.33 33.21 -0.68
CA SER A 573 42.96 34.35 0.17
C SER A 573 41.49 34.29 0.63
N VAL A 574 41.26 34.71 1.88
CA VAL A 574 39.91 34.74 2.47
C VAL A 574 39.06 35.84 1.85
N ALA A 575 39.63 36.99 1.46
CA ALA A 575 38.89 38.08 0.84
C ALA A 575 38.33 37.70 -0.54
N LEU A 576 39.13 37.05 -1.41
CA LEU A 576 38.63 36.52 -2.68
C LEU A 576 37.49 35.51 -2.46
N LYS A 577 37.65 34.59 -1.51
CA LYS A 577 36.65 33.57 -1.19
C LYS A 577 35.33 34.20 -0.70
N LEU A 578 35.38 35.24 0.13
CA LEU A 578 34.18 35.98 0.58
C LEU A 578 33.51 36.80 -0.53
N ILE A 579 34.29 37.43 -1.42
CA ILE A 579 33.73 38.15 -2.59
C ILE A 579 32.99 37.18 -3.52
N LEU A 580 33.54 35.98 -3.73
CA LEU A 580 32.91 34.93 -4.53
C LEU A 580 31.70 34.31 -3.81
N GLU A 581 31.72 34.15 -2.48
CA GLU A 581 30.57 33.71 -1.66
C GLU A 581 29.42 34.73 -1.77
N ASP A 582 29.71 36.02 -1.57
CA ASP A 582 28.71 37.11 -1.67
C ASP A 582 28.16 37.29 -3.09
N ILE A 583 28.91 37.02 -4.15
CA ILE A 583 28.44 37.13 -5.55
C ILE A 583 27.64 35.90 -5.98
N SER A 584 28.07 34.70 -5.57
CA SER A 584 27.33 33.46 -5.82
C SER A 584 25.96 33.46 -5.13
N GLY A 585 25.84 34.14 -3.98
CA GLY A 585 24.56 34.31 -3.27
C GLY A 585 23.53 35.21 -3.95
N ASP A 586 23.93 36.00 -4.96
CA ASP A 586 23.05 36.85 -5.78
C ASP A 586 22.80 36.24 -7.19
N ASP A 587 23.07 34.95 -7.38
CA ASP A 587 23.08 34.22 -8.67
C ASP A 587 24.00 34.85 -9.75
N GLY A 588 25.03 35.60 -9.33
CA GLY A 588 25.98 36.25 -10.24
C GLY A 588 27.18 35.37 -10.60
N HIS A 589 27.74 35.57 -11.79
CA HIS A 589 28.99 34.96 -12.22
C HIS A 589 30.07 36.03 -12.42
N ILE A 590 31.24 35.80 -11.84
CA ILE A 590 32.42 36.64 -12.04
C ILE A 590 33.69 35.80 -12.09
N GLN A 591 34.57 36.18 -13.01
CA GLN A 591 35.94 35.70 -13.12
C GLN A 591 36.89 36.83 -12.73
N ILE A 592 37.88 36.51 -11.92
CA ILE A 592 38.91 37.44 -11.44
C ILE A 592 40.27 36.90 -11.89
N LYS A 593 40.90 37.53 -12.89
CA LYS A 593 42.24 37.17 -13.35
C LYS A 593 43.25 38.19 -12.80
N LEU A 594 44.19 37.71 -11.99
CA LEU A 594 45.34 38.48 -11.50
C LEU A 594 46.40 38.62 -12.59
N HIS A 595 47.24 39.65 -12.49
CA HIS A 595 48.39 39.92 -13.37
C HIS A 595 48.07 39.97 -14.88
N SER A 596 46.84 40.35 -15.22
CA SER A 596 46.32 40.33 -16.59
C SER A 596 45.56 41.64 -16.89
N PRO A 597 45.83 42.32 -18.02
CA PRO A 597 46.75 41.92 -19.10
C PRO A 597 48.24 42.18 -18.81
N GLU A 598 48.57 42.84 -17.70
CA GLU A 598 49.95 43.17 -17.29
C GLU A 598 50.14 42.82 -15.80
N LYS A 599 51.40 42.64 -15.35
CA LYS A 599 51.70 42.15 -13.99
C LYS A 599 51.07 42.97 -12.85
N ASN A 600 50.86 44.27 -13.06
CA ASN A 600 50.26 45.21 -12.10
C ASN A 600 48.78 45.52 -12.40
N LYS A 601 48.09 44.69 -13.21
CA LYS A 601 46.67 44.82 -13.53
C LYS A 601 45.89 43.58 -13.12
N MET A 602 44.65 43.81 -12.71
CA MET A 602 43.67 42.82 -12.30
C MET A 602 42.45 43.00 -13.20
N THR A 603 41.94 41.91 -13.77
CA THR A 603 40.75 41.93 -14.64
C THR A 603 39.58 41.23 -13.96
N LEU A 604 38.44 41.93 -13.92
CA LEU A 604 37.15 41.44 -13.47
C LEU A 604 36.27 41.28 -14.70
N ARG A 605 35.70 40.09 -14.93
CA ARG A 605 34.79 39.83 -16.05
C ARG A 605 33.59 39.02 -15.59
N GLY A 606 32.38 39.46 -15.87
CA GLY A 606 31.18 38.80 -15.36
C GLY A 606 29.91 39.60 -15.62
N ASP A 607 28.82 39.22 -14.95
CA ASP A 607 27.57 39.95 -15.06
C ASP A 607 27.71 41.38 -14.52
N GLU A 608 27.03 42.34 -15.17
CA GLU A 608 27.03 43.77 -14.80
C GLU A 608 26.83 44.01 -13.28
N ARG A 609 25.93 43.23 -12.66
CA ARG A 609 25.66 43.30 -11.21
C ARG A 609 26.82 42.77 -10.37
N ALA A 610 27.39 41.64 -10.76
CA ALA A 610 28.49 40.98 -10.07
C ALA A 610 29.78 41.82 -10.17
N VAL A 611 30.10 42.35 -11.35
CA VAL A 611 31.26 43.20 -11.59
C VAL A 611 31.15 44.51 -10.79
N LYS A 612 29.98 45.15 -10.74
CA LYS A 612 29.77 46.37 -9.93
C LYS A 612 29.87 46.12 -8.43
N LYS A 613 29.41 44.95 -7.94
CA LYS A 613 29.59 44.51 -6.54
C LYS A 613 31.08 44.28 -6.22
N ALA A 614 31.75 43.40 -6.98
CA ALA A 614 33.18 43.12 -6.82
C ALA A 614 34.06 44.38 -6.88
N ASN A 615 33.79 45.28 -7.83
CA ASN A 615 34.56 46.52 -8.01
C ASN A 615 34.42 47.46 -6.79
N LYS A 616 33.24 47.52 -6.16
CA LYS A 616 33.04 48.23 -4.89
C LYS A 616 33.79 47.56 -3.74
N ASP A 617 33.71 46.24 -3.64
CA ASP A 617 34.29 45.49 -2.52
C ASP A 617 35.83 45.51 -2.59
N ILE A 618 36.41 45.32 -3.78
CA ILE A 618 37.85 45.46 -4.06
C ILE A 618 38.33 46.88 -3.76
N LYS A 619 37.60 47.93 -4.15
CA LYS A 619 37.91 49.31 -3.75
C LYS A 619 37.93 49.47 -2.24
N SER A 620 36.94 48.93 -1.51
CA SER A 620 36.90 49.04 -0.05
C SER A 620 38.12 48.42 0.64
N ILE A 621 38.65 47.31 0.08
CA ILE A 621 39.85 46.61 0.54
C ILE A 621 41.12 47.43 0.24
N VAL A 622 41.25 47.98 -0.97
CA VAL A 622 42.44 48.73 -1.41
C VAL A 622 42.50 50.13 -0.79
N GLU A 623 41.35 50.77 -0.53
CA GLU A 623 41.27 52.07 0.16
C GLU A 623 41.54 51.95 1.67
N ASN A 624 41.26 50.79 2.29
CA ASN A 624 41.43 50.56 3.73
C ASN A 624 42.32 49.33 4.03
N PRO A 625 43.61 49.33 3.62
CA PRO A 625 44.53 48.19 3.77
C PRO A 625 44.99 47.93 5.21
N SER A 626 44.27 48.45 6.22
CA SER A 626 44.63 48.32 7.63
C SER A 626 44.37 46.90 8.16
N THR A 627 45.43 46.09 8.22
CA THR A 627 45.42 44.66 8.63
C THR A 627 44.99 44.42 10.09
N THR A 628 44.79 45.48 10.88
CA THR A 628 44.56 45.42 12.34
C THR A 628 43.38 46.27 12.81
N ALA A 629 42.36 46.44 11.96
CA ALA A 629 41.09 47.02 12.34
C ALA A 629 40.44 46.22 13.50
N LYS A 630 39.53 46.87 14.24
CA LYS A 630 38.83 46.29 15.40
C LYS A 630 37.36 46.68 15.38
N ILE A 631 36.46 45.71 15.55
CA ILE A 631 35.01 45.96 15.64
C ILE A 631 34.43 45.14 16.81
N THR A 632 33.53 45.76 17.59
CA THR A 632 32.78 45.09 18.67
C THR A 632 31.43 44.55 18.18
N VAL A 633 30.95 43.48 18.81
CA VAL A 633 29.66 42.83 18.52
C VAL A 633 28.96 42.44 19.83
N GLU A 634 27.77 42.95 20.06
CA GLU A 634 26.94 42.56 21.21
C GLU A 634 26.29 41.18 20.99
N VAL A 635 26.48 40.26 21.94
CA VAL A 635 25.97 38.88 21.88
C VAL A 635 25.27 38.51 23.18
N PRO A 636 24.02 38.00 23.17
CA PRO A 636 23.32 37.61 24.39
C PRO A 636 24.05 36.55 25.22
N VAL A 637 24.14 36.72 26.54
CA VAL A 637 24.89 35.83 27.46
C VAL A 637 24.54 34.36 27.27
N ALA A 638 23.26 34.05 27.05
CA ALA A 638 22.76 32.67 26.85
C ALA A 638 23.25 31.99 25.54
N SER A 639 23.72 32.75 24.55
CA SER A 639 24.34 32.21 23.33
C SER A 639 25.86 32.30 23.33
N VAL A 640 26.52 33.14 24.15
CA VAL A 640 28.01 33.23 24.22
C VAL A 640 28.66 31.86 24.47
N SER A 641 28.21 31.10 25.47
CA SER A 641 28.75 29.78 25.79
C SER A 641 28.56 28.75 24.67
N ARG A 642 27.48 28.88 23.90
CA ARG A 642 27.16 28.04 22.73
C ARG A 642 27.98 28.44 21.50
N LEU A 643 28.19 29.75 21.31
CA LEU A 643 28.98 30.36 20.24
C LEU A 643 30.46 29.99 20.37
N ILE A 644 30.98 29.91 21.61
CA ILE A 644 32.29 29.32 21.91
C ILE A 644 32.29 27.83 21.55
N GLY A 645 31.28 27.09 22.03
CA GLY A 645 31.12 25.66 21.80
C GLY A 645 32.05 24.80 22.67
N ASN A 646 31.87 23.48 22.61
CA ASN A 646 32.66 22.55 23.43
C ASN A 646 34.17 22.70 23.13
N LYS A 647 34.98 22.94 24.17
CA LYS A 647 36.41 23.28 24.10
C LYS A 647 36.77 24.43 23.14
N GLY A 648 35.84 25.34 22.83
CA GLY A 648 36.07 26.45 21.89
C GLY A 648 36.02 26.07 20.41
N ALA A 649 35.57 24.87 20.06
CA ALA A 649 35.61 24.37 18.68
C ALA A 649 34.79 25.20 17.67
N ASN A 650 33.73 25.89 18.11
CA ASN A 650 32.94 26.75 17.22
C ASN A 650 33.59 28.14 17.05
N LEU A 651 34.18 28.68 18.12
CA LEU A 651 35.04 29.87 18.04
C LEU A 651 36.26 29.63 17.12
N GLN A 652 36.88 28.44 17.19
CA GLN A 652 37.97 28.05 16.29
C GLN A 652 37.50 27.98 14.83
N LYS A 653 36.32 27.42 14.54
CA LYS A 653 35.75 27.44 13.17
C LYS A 653 35.56 28.85 12.63
N LEU A 654 35.04 29.77 13.45
CA LEU A 654 34.85 31.18 13.07
C LEU A 654 36.20 31.89 12.86
N ARG A 655 37.14 31.74 13.79
CA ARG A 655 38.52 32.26 13.64
C ARG A 655 39.17 31.74 12.35
N ASN A 656 38.96 30.46 11.99
CA ASN A 656 39.51 29.85 10.78
C ASN A 656 38.80 30.29 9.49
N LYS A 657 37.45 30.42 9.45
CA LYS A 657 36.72 30.88 8.23
C LYS A 657 37.17 32.30 7.84
N TYR A 658 37.30 33.19 8.81
CA TYR A 658 37.60 34.61 8.57
C TYR A 658 39.08 35.00 8.81
N ASN A 659 39.96 34.02 9.12
CA ASN A 659 41.36 34.25 9.55
C ASN A 659 41.52 35.44 10.53
N CYS A 660 40.63 35.52 11.52
CA CYS A 660 40.48 36.71 12.38
C CYS A 660 40.66 36.38 13.87
N SER A 661 41.10 37.37 14.65
CA SER A 661 41.27 37.22 16.10
C SER A 661 40.01 37.68 16.81
N ILE A 662 39.25 36.72 17.35
CA ILE A 662 38.00 36.97 18.10
C ILE A 662 38.29 36.83 19.59
N ASP A 663 38.31 37.93 20.32
CA ASP A 663 38.50 37.98 21.77
C ASP A 663 37.15 38.19 22.48
N ILE A 664 36.87 37.32 23.44
CA ILE A 664 35.67 37.36 24.29
C ILE A 664 36.14 37.67 25.71
N PRO A 665 35.69 38.77 26.35
CA PRO A 665 36.09 39.11 27.70
C PRO A 665 35.53 38.09 28.71
N GLN A 666 36.36 37.66 29.66
CA GLN A 666 35.89 36.95 30.85
C GLN A 666 35.42 37.98 31.90
N GLN A 667 34.12 38.28 31.93
CA GLN A 667 33.54 39.06 33.02
C GLN A 667 33.48 38.24 34.31
N GLY A 668 33.83 38.88 35.43
CA GLY A 668 33.48 38.40 36.77
C GLY A 668 32.02 38.74 37.13
N GLU A 669 31.56 38.31 38.30
CA GLU A 669 30.15 38.38 38.74
C GLU A 669 29.67 39.80 39.14
N SER A 670 29.75 40.79 38.24
CA SER A 670 29.00 42.05 38.40
C SER A 670 28.96 42.89 37.11
N ASP A 671 27.93 42.71 36.29
CA ASP A 671 27.15 43.82 35.69
C ASP A 671 25.82 43.28 35.13
N GLN A 672 24.83 44.15 34.93
CA GLN A 672 23.42 43.73 34.74
C GLN A 672 22.97 43.58 33.27
N ASP A 673 23.86 43.81 32.31
CA ASP A 673 23.50 43.74 30.89
C ASP A 673 23.42 42.30 30.37
N LYS A 674 22.39 42.06 29.54
CA LYS A 674 22.06 40.71 29.02
C LYS A 674 22.94 40.29 27.83
N THR A 675 23.92 41.12 27.49
CA THR A 675 24.72 41.09 26.26
C THR A 675 26.20 41.31 26.58
N VAL A 676 27.06 40.45 26.04
CA VAL A 676 28.52 40.57 26.16
C VAL A 676 29.06 41.16 24.86
N GLU A 677 29.97 42.12 24.96
CA GLU A 677 30.72 42.63 23.81
C GLU A 677 31.85 41.68 23.42
N ILE A 678 31.82 41.18 22.19
CA ILE A 678 32.89 40.40 21.57
C ILE A 678 33.72 41.32 20.69
N THR A 679 35.05 41.33 20.84
CA THR A 679 35.96 42.12 20.01
C THR A 679 36.55 41.26 18.90
N ILE A 680 36.40 41.68 17.64
CA ILE A 680 36.98 41.01 16.48
C ILE A 680 38.09 41.90 15.88
N LYS A 681 39.21 41.30 15.49
CA LYS A 681 40.39 42.00 14.93
C LYS A 681 40.87 41.34 13.63
N GLY A 682 41.26 42.14 12.63
CA GLY A 682 41.71 41.67 11.31
C GLY A 682 41.61 42.75 10.22
N LEU A 683 41.39 42.34 8.97
CA LEU A 683 41.13 43.23 7.84
C LEU A 683 39.66 43.69 7.83
N GLN A 684 39.40 44.99 7.69
CA GLN A 684 38.08 45.62 7.84
C GLN A 684 36.93 44.87 7.13
N PHE A 685 37.05 44.64 5.81
CA PHE A 685 36.07 43.92 4.99
C PHE A 685 35.69 42.55 5.58
N ILE A 686 36.69 41.80 6.04
CA ILE A 686 36.53 40.46 6.61
C ILE A 686 35.89 40.53 8.00
N ILE A 687 36.21 41.54 8.83
CA ILE A 687 35.56 41.73 10.13
C ILE A 687 34.08 42.08 9.96
N GLU A 688 33.71 42.92 8.98
CA GLU A 688 32.32 43.27 8.74
C GLU A 688 31.46 42.05 8.33
N HIS A 689 32.04 41.13 7.55
CA HIS A 689 31.41 39.85 7.22
C HIS A 689 31.30 38.95 8.46
N ALA A 690 32.40 38.76 9.18
CA ALA A 690 32.43 38.00 10.44
C ALA A 690 31.44 38.55 11.50
N LYS A 691 31.26 39.87 11.58
CA LYS A 691 30.29 40.53 12.48
C LYS A 691 28.84 40.17 12.13
N LYS A 692 28.48 40.16 10.84
CA LYS A 692 27.13 39.75 10.38
C LYS A 692 26.87 38.31 10.78
N ASP A 693 27.80 37.41 10.47
CA ASP A 693 27.60 35.97 10.69
C ASP A 693 27.69 35.56 12.17
N ILE A 694 28.53 36.21 12.97
CA ILE A 694 28.53 36.06 14.44
C ILE A 694 27.22 36.55 15.05
N ALA A 695 26.68 37.69 14.59
CA ALA A 695 25.38 38.20 15.06
C ALA A 695 24.21 37.30 14.63
N ASN A 696 24.27 36.69 13.44
CA ASN A 696 23.26 35.76 12.94
C ASN A 696 23.30 34.41 13.68
N GLU A 697 24.49 33.85 13.90
CA GLU A 697 24.66 32.61 14.67
C GLU A 697 24.33 32.82 16.15
N ALA A 698 24.68 33.97 16.72
CA ALA A 698 24.28 34.36 18.08
C ALA A 698 22.75 34.39 18.25
N LYS A 699 21.99 34.89 17.27
CA LYS A 699 20.51 34.85 17.25
C LYS A 699 20.01 33.41 17.13
N ARG A 700 20.57 32.61 16.20
CA ARG A 700 20.19 31.20 16.00
C ARG A 700 20.40 30.36 17.26
N LEU A 701 21.51 30.58 17.98
CA LEU A 701 21.84 29.90 19.23
C LEU A 701 21.02 30.41 20.43
N ALA A 702 20.50 31.64 20.38
CA ALA A 702 19.60 32.19 21.40
C ALA A 702 18.15 31.67 21.28
N ASP A 703 17.69 31.29 20.08
CA ASP A 703 16.37 30.67 19.87
C ASP A 703 16.29 29.20 20.36
N ILE A 704 17.41 28.60 20.80
CA ILE A 704 17.45 27.22 21.31
C ILE A 704 16.94 27.16 22.75
N VAL A 705 15.62 27.10 22.88
CA VAL A 705 14.88 27.02 24.16
C VAL A 705 14.86 25.57 24.68
N THR A 706 14.76 25.41 26.00
CA THR A 706 14.36 24.16 26.66
C THR A 706 13.01 24.36 27.33
N LYS A 707 12.04 23.48 27.09
CA LYS A 707 10.79 23.35 27.84
C LYS A 707 10.71 22.00 28.53
N GLU A 708 9.92 21.91 29.60
CA GLU A 708 9.69 20.69 30.35
C GLU A 708 8.19 20.41 30.46
N LEU A 709 7.80 19.15 30.24
CA LEU A 709 6.44 18.64 30.40
C LEU A 709 6.45 17.60 31.52
N VAL A 710 5.60 17.78 32.53
CA VAL A 710 5.44 16.82 33.63
C VAL A 710 4.48 15.71 33.19
N ALA A 711 4.96 14.47 33.18
CA ALA A 711 4.18 13.30 32.76
C ALA A 711 4.60 12.08 33.61
N GLN A 712 3.64 11.35 34.17
CA GLN A 712 3.96 10.17 34.98
C GLN A 712 4.65 9.09 34.13
N ALA A 713 5.64 8.39 34.69
CA ALA A 713 6.41 7.35 34.02
C ALA A 713 5.58 6.23 33.36
N LYS A 714 4.33 6.01 33.83
CA LYS A 714 3.34 5.13 33.20
C LYS A 714 3.11 5.47 31.72
N TYR A 715 2.93 6.76 31.42
CA TYR A 715 2.60 7.25 30.08
C TYR A 715 3.83 7.45 29.18
N HIS A 716 5.06 7.44 29.73
CA HIS A 716 6.30 7.64 28.95
C HIS A 716 6.47 6.61 27.83
N ARG A 717 5.99 5.38 28.02
CA ARG A 717 6.05 4.33 27.00
C ARG A 717 5.15 4.65 25.81
N ASN A 718 3.94 5.13 26.07
CA ASN A 718 2.94 5.43 25.03
C ASN A 718 3.28 6.75 24.33
N LEU A 719 3.63 7.79 25.09
CA LEU A 719 4.12 9.09 24.57
C LEU A 719 5.43 9.00 23.78
N SER A 720 6.27 7.98 24.01
CA SER A 720 7.43 7.71 23.16
C SER A 720 7.07 6.89 21.90
N GLY A 721 5.94 6.18 21.91
CA GLY A 721 5.55 5.18 20.92
C GLY A 721 6.40 3.90 20.93
N PRO A 722 5.95 2.82 20.26
CA PRO A 722 6.71 1.59 20.12
C PRO A 722 8.10 1.86 19.51
N GLN A 723 9.15 1.30 20.14
CA GLN A 723 10.58 1.54 19.87
C GLN A 723 11.06 3.01 19.88
N GLY A 724 10.18 3.97 20.18
CA GLY A 724 10.48 5.39 20.02
C GLY A 724 10.05 6.01 18.70
N MET A 725 9.27 5.33 17.85
CA MET A 725 8.91 5.90 16.54
C MET A 725 8.19 7.24 16.64
N TYR A 726 7.34 7.44 17.66
CA TYR A 726 6.61 8.70 17.81
C TYR A 726 7.53 9.85 18.29
N ARG A 727 8.43 9.60 19.25
CA ARG A 727 9.44 10.61 19.62
C ARG A 727 10.33 10.97 18.42
N THR A 728 10.76 10.01 17.60
CA THR A 728 11.62 10.26 16.44
C THR A 728 10.87 11.08 15.39
N ARG A 729 9.63 10.70 15.07
CA ARG A 729 8.75 11.46 14.16
C ARG A 729 8.56 12.91 14.63
N LEU A 730 8.38 13.17 15.92
CA LEU A 730 8.30 14.55 16.44
C LEU A 730 9.64 15.29 16.41
N GLN A 731 10.74 14.60 16.74
CA GLN A 731 12.09 15.16 16.68
C GLN A 731 12.44 15.61 15.25
N GLU A 732 12.13 14.80 14.24
CA GLU A 732 12.30 15.11 12.82
C GLU A 732 11.34 16.21 12.34
N LYS A 733 10.03 16.05 12.56
CA LYS A 733 8.95 16.97 12.11
C LYS A 733 9.14 18.42 12.58
N TYR A 734 9.74 18.62 13.75
CA TYR A 734 9.93 19.95 14.36
C TYR A 734 11.39 20.36 14.58
N ASN A 735 12.36 19.52 14.19
CA ASN A 735 13.79 19.69 14.47
C ASN A 735 14.06 20.01 15.95
N VAL A 736 13.52 19.16 16.83
CA VAL A 736 13.66 19.24 18.29
C VAL A 736 14.30 17.96 18.84
N PHE A 737 14.87 18.06 20.04
CA PHE A 737 15.37 16.91 20.80
C PHE A 737 14.50 16.70 22.04
N ILE A 738 13.62 15.70 21.98
CA ILE A 738 12.75 15.26 23.09
C ILE A 738 13.47 14.17 23.88
N ASN A 739 13.61 14.34 25.20
CA ASN A 739 14.27 13.38 26.10
C ASN A 739 13.40 13.08 27.34
N PHE A 740 13.20 11.81 27.64
CA PHE A 740 12.32 11.29 28.69
C PHE A 740 13.14 10.90 29.93
N LEU A 741 13.13 11.71 30.99
CA LEU A 741 13.85 11.41 32.24
C LEU A 741 13.01 10.48 33.12
N LYS A 742 13.45 9.22 33.23
CA LYS A 742 12.80 8.18 34.02
C LYS A 742 12.71 8.51 35.53
N GLU A 743 13.66 9.26 36.05
CA GLU A 743 13.78 9.53 37.49
C GLU A 743 12.87 10.68 37.95
N ASN A 744 12.64 11.69 37.10
CA ASN A 744 11.99 12.94 37.48
C ASN A 744 10.52 13.06 37.06
N ASN A 745 9.97 12.09 36.32
CA ASN A 745 8.66 12.22 35.64
C ASN A 745 8.58 13.46 34.72
N THR A 746 9.70 13.91 34.16
CA THR A 746 9.76 15.05 33.24
C THR A 746 10.25 14.66 31.85
N ILE A 747 9.60 15.22 30.84
CA ILE A 747 9.98 15.15 29.44
C ILE A 747 10.58 16.50 29.08
N THR A 748 11.87 16.54 28.74
CA THR A 748 12.55 17.77 28.33
C THR A 748 12.58 17.87 26.81
N ILE A 749 12.20 19.03 26.27
CA ILE A 749 12.12 19.31 24.83
C ILE A 749 13.08 20.47 24.55
N LYS A 750 14.08 20.25 23.69
CA LYS A 750 15.14 21.23 23.37
C LYS A 750 15.19 21.52 21.88
N GLY A 751 15.29 22.76 21.46
CA GLY A 751 15.35 23.12 20.02
C GLY A 751 14.88 24.54 19.74
N PRO A 752 14.64 24.89 18.47
CA PRO A 752 14.12 26.20 18.07
C PRO A 752 12.78 26.49 18.75
N SER A 753 12.54 27.70 19.23
CA SER A 753 11.37 28.03 20.08
C SER A 753 10.03 27.66 19.40
N ARG A 754 9.93 27.93 18.10
CA ARG A 754 8.77 27.60 17.25
C ARG A 754 8.53 26.10 17.10
N GLY A 755 9.58 25.28 17.10
CA GLY A 755 9.49 23.82 17.07
C GLY A 755 9.16 23.24 18.45
N VAL A 756 9.83 23.74 19.50
CA VAL A 756 9.63 23.31 20.89
C VAL A 756 8.20 23.59 21.36
N ASN A 757 7.59 24.72 20.98
CA ASN A 757 6.18 24.99 21.28
C ASN A 757 5.26 23.95 20.65
N LYS A 758 5.34 23.72 19.33
CA LYS A 758 4.47 22.75 18.64
C LYS A 758 4.65 21.32 19.14
N ALA A 759 5.89 20.90 19.40
CA ALA A 759 6.18 19.59 19.96
C ALA A 759 5.66 19.44 21.41
N TYR A 760 5.68 20.51 22.21
CA TYR A 760 5.08 20.54 23.54
C TYR A 760 3.56 20.41 23.47
N ASP A 761 2.91 21.17 22.59
CA ASP A 761 1.45 21.16 22.45
C ASP A 761 0.94 19.79 21.94
N GLU A 762 1.63 19.18 20.98
CA GLU A 762 1.27 17.86 20.43
C GLU A 762 1.56 16.71 21.43
N LEU A 763 2.64 16.80 22.21
CA LEU A 763 2.90 15.86 23.32
C LEU A 763 1.91 16.02 24.48
N LYS A 764 1.48 17.25 24.78
CA LYS A 764 0.48 17.52 25.81
C LYS A 764 -0.88 16.97 25.40
N ALA A 765 -1.31 17.21 24.16
CA ALA A 765 -2.58 16.67 23.65
C ALA A 765 -2.63 15.12 23.72
N LEU A 766 -1.51 14.44 23.45
CA LEU A 766 -1.43 12.98 23.67
C LEU A 766 -1.39 12.58 25.14
N LEU A 767 -0.75 13.35 26.03
CA LEU A 767 -0.77 13.06 27.47
C LEU A 767 -2.19 13.20 28.03
N ASP A 768 -2.91 14.24 27.62
CA ASP A 768 -4.30 14.48 28.01
C ASP A 768 -5.19 13.32 27.51
N PHE A 769 -5.06 12.91 26.23
CA PHE A 769 -5.76 11.75 25.64
C PHE A 769 -5.45 10.41 26.34
N GLU A 770 -4.17 10.14 26.64
CA GLU A 770 -3.73 8.94 27.37
C GLU A 770 -4.19 8.93 28.84
N MET A 771 -4.38 10.11 29.45
CA MET A 771 -4.95 10.24 30.78
C MET A 771 -6.47 10.00 30.80
N GLU A 772 -7.20 10.39 29.75
CA GLU A 772 -8.65 10.16 29.62
C GLU A 772 -9.00 8.71 29.24
N ASN A 773 -8.19 8.07 28.39
CA ASN A 773 -8.41 6.69 27.93
C ASN A 773 -7.65 5.63 28.75
N GLY A 774 -6.70 6.03 29.60
CA GLY A 774 -5.92 5.13 30.44
C GLY A 774 -6.65 4.58 31.68
N HIS A 775 -7.99 4.65 31.71
CA HIS A 775 -8.77 4.05 32.80
C HIS A 775 -8.95 2.53 32.59
N LYS A 776 -8.99 1.80 33.70
CA LYS A 776 -9.05 0.33 33.75
C LYS A 776 -10.02 -0.10 34.84
N THR A 777 -10.89 -1.06 34.54
CA THR A 777 -11.81 -1.68 35.51
C THR A 777 -11.93 -3.18 35.27
N ILE A 778 -11.97 -3.97 36.35
CA ILE A 778 -12.12 -5.43 36.26
C ILE A 778 -13.59 -5.80 36.50
N VAL A 779 -14.13 -6.70 35.67
CA VAL A 779 -15.49 -7.24 35.74
C VAL A 779 -15.41 -8.77 35.87
N ASN A 780 -16.23 -9.34 36.75
CA ASN A 780 -16.20 -10.76 37.09
C ASN A 780 -17.23 -11.53 36.24
N VAL A 781 -16.79 -12.55 35.52
CA VAL A 781 -17.58 -13.31 34.53
C VAL A 781 -17.58 -14.82 34.86
N PRO A 782 -18.74 -15.48 34.98
CA PRO A 782 -18.79 -16.94 35.18
C PRO A 782 -18.25 -17.71 33.97
N VAL A 783 -17.46 -18.77 34.22
CA VAL A 783 -16.83 -19.60 33.17
C VAL A 783 -17.86 -20.20 32.20
N GLU A 784 -19.05 -20.58 32.69
CA GLU A 784 -20.13 -21.17 31.88
C GLU A 784 -20.62 -20.23 30.77
N HIS A 785 -20.62 -18.91 31.00
CA HIS A 785 -21.11 -17.90 30.07
C HIS A 785 -19.99 -17.22 29.27
N MET A 786 -18.72 -17.42 29.65
CA MET A 786 -17.53 -16.88 28.96
C MET A 786 -17.55 -17.17 27.45
N SER A 787 -17.94 -18.39 27.05
CA SER A 787 -18.04 -18.79 25.64
C SER A 787 -19.08 -17.98 24.83
N ARG A 788 -20.15 -17.51 25.48
CA ARG A 788 -21.20 -16.67 24.86
C ARG A 788 -20.75 -15.22 24.71
N ILE A 789 -19.91 -14.73 25.63
CA ILE A 789 -19.33 -13.38 25.56
C ILE A 789 -18.25 -13.32 24.48
N ILE A 790 -17.34 -14.30 24.42
CA ILE A 790 -16.31 -14.39 23.37
C ILE A 790 -16.93 -14.52 21.98
N GLY A 791 -17.98 -15.34 21.83
CA GLY A 791 -18.55 -15.66 20.52
C GLY A 791 -17.70 -16.67 19.76
N LYS A 792 -17.99 -16.87 18.46
CA LYS A 792 -17.46 -18.03 17.70
C LYS A 792 -15.99 -17.87 17.30
N ASN A 793 -15.52 -16.65 17.01
CA ASN A 793 -14.10 -16.36 16.74
C ASN A 793 -13.57 -15.13 17.53
N GLY A 794 -14.23 -14.74 18.63
CA GLY A 794 -14.02 -13.43 19.27
C GLY A 794 -14.96 -12.34 18.77
N ASP A 795 -15.78 -12.63 17.75
CA ASP A 795 -16.65 -11.68 17.02
C ASP A 795 -17.49 -10.78 17.94
N THR A 796 -17.96 -11.33 19.08
CA THR A 796 -18.86 -10.62 20.01
C THR A 796 -18.10 -9.71 20.98
N ILE A 797 -16.84 -10.03 21.32
CA ILE A 797 -15.94 -9.13 22.06
C ILE A 797 -15.38 -8.05 21.14
N ASN A 798 -14.95 -8.44 19.93
CA ASN A 798 -14.44 -7.50 18.94
C ASN A 798 -15.52 -6.46 18.59
N GLY A 799 -16.76 -6.88 18.37
CA GLY A 799 -17.88 -5.96 18.17
C GLY A 799 -18.13 -5.01 19.35
N LEU A 800 -18.02 -5.48 20.61
CA LEU A 800 -18.12 -4.61 21.79
C LEU A 800 -16.93 -3.65 21.94
N SER A 801 -15.73 -4.09 21.55
CA SER A 801 -14.51 -3.28 21.49
C SER A 801 -14.64 -2.17 20.45
N ASP A 802 -15.10 -2.52 19.25
CA ASP A 802 -15.23 -1.61 18.10
C ASP A 802 -16.39 -0.61 18.29
N GLU A 803 -17.51 -1.02 18.89
CA GLU A 803 -18.67 -0.15 19.15
C GLU A 803 -18.38 0.92 20.21
N PHE A 804 -17.53 0.62 21.21
CA PHE A 804 -17.25 1.53 22.33
C PHE A 804 -15.83 2.14 22.32
N GLY A 805 -14.91 1.64 21.52
CA GLY A 805 -13.48 2.03 21.57
C GLY A 805 -12.80 1.58 22.86
N VAL A 806 -13.02 0.33 23.29
CA VAL A 806 -12.64 -0.20 24.60
C VAL A 806 -11.93 -1.56 24.47
N GLU A 807 -10.71 -1.66 24.97
CA GLU A 807 -9.93 -2.89 24.96
C GLU A 807 -10.43 -3.85 26.06
N LEU A 808 -10.68 -5.11 25.70
CA LEU A 808 -11.36 -6.12 26.52
C LEU A 808 -10.49 -7.39 26.66
N ASP A 809 -9.69 -7.45 27.73
CA ASP A 809 -8.66 -8.48 27.95
C ASP A 809 -9.03 -9.41 29.12
N PHE A 810 -9.04 -10.73 28.91
CA PHE A 810 -9.17 -11.68 30.02
C PHE A 810 -7.81 -11.89 30.71
N LEU A 811 -7.74 -11.57 32.00
CA LEU A 811 -6.53 -11.68 32.83
C LEU A 811 -6.08 -13.12 33.07
N GLN A 812 -7.00 -14.08 32.92
CA GLN A 812 -6.81 -15.51 33.19
C GLN A 812 -7.45 -16.33 32.05
N LYS A 813 -6.86 -17.47 31.70
CA LYS A 813 -7.41 -18.40 30.71
C LYS A 813 -8.29 -19.46 31.39
N SER A 814 -9.13 -20.12 30.61
CA SER A 814 -10.04 -21.19 31.08
C SER A 814 -9.36 -22.30 31.87
N ASP A 815 -8.06 -22.50 31.62
CA ASP A 815 -7.28 -23.64 32.11
C ASP A 815 -6.43 -23.28 33.35
N ASP A 816 -6.46 -22.02 33.81
CA ASP A 816 -5.72 -21.57 34.98
C ASP A 816 -6.35 -22.10 36.29
N PRO A 817 -5.56 -22.62 37.24
CA PRO A 817 -6.10 -23.35 38.40
C PRO A 817 -7.00 -22.50 39.30
N LYS A 818 -6.82 -21.17 39.33
CA LYS A 818 -7.67 -20.24 40.09
C LYS A 818 -9.07 -20.06 39.47
N ALA A 819 -9.17 -20.05 38.15
CA ALA A 819 -10.46 -19.97 37.46
C ALA A 819 -11.25 -21.28 37.68
N VAL A 820 -10.56 -22.42 37.72
CA VAL A 820 -11.15 -23.74 38.02
C VAL A 820 -11.59 -23.86 39.48
N GLU A 821 -10.85 -23.29 40.44
CA GLU A 821 -11.25 -23.28 41.86
C GLU A 821 -12.41 -22.32 42.19
N THR A 822 -12.59 -21.24 41.42
CA THR A 822 -13.57 -20.18 41.72
C THR A 822 -14.78 -20.12 40.78
N GLY A 823 -14.71 -20.73 39.60
CA GLY A 823 -15.77 -20.69 38.58
C GLY A 823 -15.94 -19.33 37.88
N VAL A 824 -15.04 -18.38 38.13
CA VAL A 824 -15.13 -16.97 37.70
C VAL A 824 -13.82 -16.53 37.07
N VAL A 825 -13.91 -15.76 35.97
CA VAL A 825 -12.79 -15.15 35.25
C VAL A 825 -12.86 -13.63 35.41
N GLU A 826 -11.70 -13.00 35.54
CA GLU A 826 -11.55 -11.54 35.58
C GLU A 826 -11.34 -10.99 34.16
N LEU A 827 -12.29 -10.18 33.70
CA LEU A 827 -12.22 -9.42 32.44
C LEU A 827 -11.76 -7.98 32.74
N GLU A 828 -10.60 -7.58 32.22
CA GLU A 828 -10.14 -6.20 32.28
C GLU A 828 -10.72 -5.40 31.12
N ILE A 829 -11.36 -4.28 31.46
CA ILE A 829 -11.98 -3.33 30.52
C ILE A 829 -11.16 -2.04 30.57
N THR A 830 -10.60 -1.60 29.44
CA THR A 830 -9.66 -0.47 29.37
C THR A 830 -10.05 0.54 28.29
N GLY A 831 -10.07 1.84 28.62
CA GLY A 831 -10.55 2.90 27.73
C GLY A 831 -11.13 4.11 28.49
N ASN A 832 -12.00 4.87 27.81
CA ASN A 832 -12.65 6.05 28.39
C ASN A 832 -13.58 5.68 29.57
N ARG A 833 -13.57 6.46 30.66
CA ARG A 833 -14.41 6.25 31.85
C ARG A 833 -15.93 6.19 31.59
N ASN A 834 -16.42 6.75 30.49
CA ASN A 834 -17.83 6.62 30.09
C ASN A 834 -18.07 5.33 29.28
N ALA A 835 -17.28 5.10 28.23
CA ALA A 835 -17.34 3.88 27.42
C ALA A 835 -17.18 2.60 28.25
N ILE A 836 -16.30 2.61 29.26
CA ILE A 836 -16.14 1.53 30.26
C ILE A 836 -17.47 1.21 30.97
N LYS A 837 -18.26 2.20 31.37
CA LYS A 837 -19.55 1.96 32.05
C LYS A 837 -20.52 1.29 31.08
N GLU A 838 -20.64 1.84 29.88
CA GLU A 838 -21.57 1.36 28.86
C GLU A 838 -21.24 -0.08 28.42
N ALA A 839 -19.95 -0.35 28.15
CA ALA A 839 -19.44 -1.69 27.93
C ALA A 839 -19.74 -2.63 29.11
N SER A 840 -19.46 -2.22 30.36
CA SER A 840 -19.76 -3.03 31.54
C SER A 840 -21.26 -3.34 31.69
N THR A 841 -22.15 -2.41 31.32
CA THR A 841 -23.61 -2.63 31.34
C THR A 841 -24.08 -3.58 30.24
N LYS A 842 -23.53 -3.50 29.02
CA LYS A 842 -23.84 -4.49 27.97
C LYS A 842 -23.30 -5.89 28.30
N ILE A 843 -22.08 -5.98 28.83
CA ILE A 843 -21.49 -7.25 29.26
C ILE A 843 -22.33 -7.88 30.39
N ALA A 844 -22.77 -7.08 31.38
CA ALA A 844 -23.67 -7.55 32.43
C ALA A 844 -25.05 -8.01 31.89
N ALA A 845 -25.59 -7.35 30.85
CA ALA A 845 -26.82 -7.79 30.19
C ALA A 845 -26.61 -9.15 29.48
N ILE A 846 -25.52 -9.33 28.73
CA ILE A 846 -25.20 -10.60 28.05
C ILE A 846 -25.00 -11.74 29.06
N VAL A 847 -24.38 -11.48 30.22
CA VAL A 847 -24.29 -12.45 31.33
C VAL A 847 -25.69 -12.82 31.85
N SER A 848 -26.58 -11.84 32.02
CA SER A 848 -27.96 -12.09 32.47
C SER A 848 -28.78 -12.90 31.46
N GLU A 849 -28.64 -12.63 30.16
CA GLU A 849 -29.30 -13.39 29.10
C GLU A 849 -28.80 -14.83 29.01
N ALA A 850 -27.49 -15.04 29.18
CA ALA A 850 -26.89 -16.36 29.20
C ALA A 850 -27.33 -17.20 30.43
N ALA A 851 -27.58 -16.55 31.56
CA ALA A 851 -28.08 -17.18 32.79
C ALA A 851 -29.59 -17.51 32.74
N ASP A 852 -30.39 -16.82 31.91
CA ASP A 852 -31.84 -16.99 31.83
C ASP A 852 -32.27 -18.22 30.98
N HIS A 853 -31.31 -18.96 30.40
CA HIS A 853 -31.56 -20.18 29.61
C HIS A 853 -31.83 -21.41 30.49
N VAL A 854 -33.01 -22.02 30.33
CA VAL A 854 -33.49 -23.16 31.13
C VAL A 854 -33.86 -24.33 30.22
N THR A 855 -33.73 -25.56 30.74
CA THR A 855 -34.24 -26.79 30.10
C THR A 855 -35.32 -27.42 30.98
N GLU A 856 -36.52 -27.61 30.43
CA GLU A 856 -37.67 -28.23 31.10
C GLU A 856 -38.09 -29.53 30.37
N LYS A 857 -38.77 -30.43 31.08
CA LYS A 857 -39.21 -31.74 30.56
C LYS A 857 -40.68 -31.97 30.92
N LEU A 858 -41.51 -32.26 29.92
CA LEU A 858 -42.93 -32.58 30.07
C LEU A 858 -43.18 -34.03 29.68
N ASP A 859 -44.10 -34.70 30.37
CA ASP A 859 -44.56 -36.05 30.03
C ASP A 859 -46.02 -35.99 29.55
N ILE A 860 -46.28 -36.42 28.31
CA ILE A 860 -47.59 -36.28 27.65
C ILE A 860 -47.90 -37.55 26.84
N ASP A 861 -49.12 -38.05 26.93
CA ASP A 861 -49.59 -39.23 26.18
C ASP A 861 -49.50 -39.00 24.65
N ARG A 862 -48.94 -39.99 23.93
CA ARG A 862 -48.61 -39.91 22.50
C ARG A 862 -49.81 -39.60 21.60
N LYS A 863 -51.05 -39.86 22.07
CA LYS A 863 -52.29 -39.47 21.39
C LYS A 863 -52.32 -37.99 21.04
N TYR A 864 -51.78 -37.12 21.91
CA TYR A 864 -51.80 -35.67 21.72
C TYR A 864 -50.58 -35.14 20.95
N HIS A 865 -49.48 -35.89 20.86
CA HIS A 865 -48.26 -35.46 20.15
C HIS A 865 -48.55 -35.07 18.70
N LYS A 866 -49.42 -35.83 18.01
CA LYS A 866 -49.84 -35.53 16.63
C LYS A 866 -50.59 -34.20 16.50
N THR A 867 -51.34 -33.79 17.52
CA THR A 867 -52.07 -32.51 17.57
C THR A 867 -51.12 -31.35 17.92
N ILE A 868 -50.21 -31.58 18.88
CA ILE A 868 -49.19 -30.61 19.31
C ILE A 868 -48.21 -30.27 18.16
N VAL A 869 -47.84 -31.27 17.35
CA VAL A 869 -47.03 -31.06 16.13
C VAL A 869 -47.86 -30.48 14.98
N GLY A 870 -49.06 -31.02 14.76
CA GLY A 870 -49.96 -30.60 13.69
C GLY A 870 -49.48 -30.97 12.27
N ALA A 871 -50.25 -30.57 11.26
CA ALA A 871 -49.91 -30.83 9.87
C ALA A 871 -48.61 -30.11 9.48
N GLY A 872 -47.57 -30.87 9.10
CA GLY A 872 -46.27 -30.32 8.69
C GLY A 872 -45.50 -29.56 9.78
N GLY A 873 -45.85 -29.75 11.05
CA GLY A 873 -45.26 -29.00 12.17
C GLY A 873 -45.85 -27.61 12.41
N HIS A 874 -46.99 -27.27 11.80
CA HIS A 874 -47.52 -25.90 11.83
C HIS A 874 -47.90 -25.42 13.24
N THR A 875 -48.65 -26.20 14.01
CA THR A 875 -49.07 -25.80 15.36
C THR A 875 -47.88 -25.70 16.31
N LEU A 876 -46.87 -26.57 16.18
CA LEU A 876 -45.62 -26.43 16.94
C LEU A 876 -44.85 -25.15 16.58
N ARG A 877 -44.77 -24.80 15.29
CA ARG A 877 -44.16 -23.52 14.85
C ARG A 877 -44.93 -22.32 15.36
N GLU A 878 -46.25 -22.40 15.39
CA GLU A 878 -47.13 -21.35 15.91
C GLU A 878 -46.99 -21.17 17.42
N ILE A 879 -46.90 -22.26 18.19
CA ILE A 879 -46.57 -22.23 19.63
C ILE A 879 -45.21 -21.57 19.87
N ILE A 880 -44.19 -21.94 19.10
CA ILE A 880 -42.83 -21.36 19.19
C ILE A 880 -42.86 -19.86 18.82
N SER A 881 -43.56 -19.49 17.75
CA SER A 881 -43.72 -18.09 17.31
C SER A 881 -44.44 -17.24 18.37
N ASN A 882 -45.59 -17.70 18.86
CA ASN A 882 -46.38 -17.02 19.89
C ASN A 882 -45.67 -16.94 21.26
N ALA A 883 -44.68 -17.82 21.51
CA ALA A 883 -43.80 -17.73 22.68
C ALA A 883 -42.60 -16.79 22.49
N GLY A 884 -42.38 -16.24 21.27
CA GLY A 884 -41.28 -15.34 20.92
C GLY A 884 -40.02 -16.03 20.38
N GLY A 885 -40.11 -17.30 19.95
CA GLY A 885 -38.96 -18.14 19.62
C GLY A 885 -38.48 -18.10 18.16
N ASP A 886 -38.81 -17.08 17.38
CA ASP A 886 -38.52 -17.08 15.93
C ASP A 886 -37.02 -16.93 15.60
N GLU A 887 -36.22 -16.45 16.55
CA GLU A 887 -34.75 -16.47 16.51
C GLU A 887 -34.16 -17.84 16.88
N VAL A 888 -34.90 -18.67 17.63
CA VAL A 888 -34.43 -19.95 18.21
C VAL A 888 -34.80 -21.16 17.33
N ARG A 889 -34.79 -20.95 16.01
CA ARG A 889 -35.18 -21.95 15.01
C ARG A 889 -34.21 -23.15 14.99
N GLY A 890 -34.71 -24.32 15.41
CA GLY A 890 -34.10 -25.62 15.10
C GLY A 890 -33.79 -26.54 16.29
N ARG A 891 -33.86 -26.06 17.54
CA ARG A 891 -33.58 -26.90 18.74
C ARG A 891 -34.39 -26.59 20.01
N ALA A 892 -35.32 -25.62 19.97
CA ALA A 892 -36.02 -25.13 21.16
C ALA A 892 -37.04 -26.12 21.79
N VAL A 893 -37.58 -27.05 21.00
CA VAL A 893 -38.47 -28.12 21.49
C VAL A 893 -38.11 -29.42 20.77
N ASP A 894 -37.79 -30.45 21.53
CA ASP A 894 -37.51 -31.80 21.01
C ASP A 894 -38.66 -32.74 21.41
N ILE A 895 -39.31 -33.34 20.41
CA ILE A 895 -40.44 -34.26 20.55
C ILE A 895 -40.00 -35.60 19.95
N PRO A 896 -39.95 -36.69 20.74
CA PRO A 896 -39.56 -38.00 20.24
C PRO A 896 -40.35 -38.44 19.02
N ASN A 897 -39.67 -39.04 18.04
CA ASN A 897 -40.32 -39.61 16.86
C ASN A 897 -41.27 -40.76 17.27
N ALA A 898 -42.34 -40.99 16.50
CA ALA A 898 -43.43 -41.91 16.83
C ALA A 898 -42.98 -43.36 17.13
N ASP A 899 -41.86 -43.78 16.54
CA ASP A 899 -41.24 -45.10 16.74
C ASP A 899 -40.47 -45.24 18.08
N SER A 900 -40.27 -44.15 18.82
CA SER A 900 -39.53 -44.13 20.10
C SER A 900 -40.45 -44.42 21.29
N GLU A 901 -39.92 -45.07 22.33
CA GLU A 901 -40.75 -45.47 23.49
C GLU A 901 -41.07 -44.32 24.47
N SER A 902 -40.27 -43.24 24.44
CA SER A 902 -40.36 -42.11 25.37
C SER A 902 -41.53 -41.15 25.10
N SER A 903 -42.35 -40.89 26.11
CA SER A 903 -43.42 -39.87 26.09
C SER A 903 -42.96 -38.44 26.45
N ILE A 904 -41.66 -38.27 26.71
CA ILE A 904 -41.07 -37.04 27.27
C ILE A 904 -40.72 -36.04 26.16
N ILE A 905 -41.33 -34.86 26.20
CA ILE A 905 -40.96 -33.68 25.40
C ILE A 905 -39.93 -32.87 26.19
N THR A 906 -38.87 -32.38 25.54
CA THR A 906 -37.91 -31.46 26.19
C THR A 906 -37.95 -30.08 25.55
N ILE A 907 -37.92 -29.04 26.37
CA ILE A 907 -38.02 -27.64 25.95
C ILE A 907 -36.78 -26.90 26.44
N GLN A 908 -36.10 -26.18 25.55
CA GLN A 908 -34.87 -25.43 25.82
C GLN A 908 -35.03 -23.98 25.36
N GLY A 909 -34.77 -23.02 26.26
CA GLY A 909 -34.83 -21.60 25.90
C GLY A 909 -34.85 -20.66 27.11
N PRO A 910 -35.05 -19.35 26.88
CA PRO A 910 -35.23 -18.39 27.96
C PRO A 910 -36.39 -18.76 28.88
N LYS A 911 -36.24 -18.59 30.20
CA LYS A 911 -37.23 -18.96 31.22
C LYS A 911 -38.67 -18.47 30.93
N LYS A 912 -38.80 -17.28 30.34
CA LYS A 912 -40.08 -16.71 29.88
C LYS A 912 -40.70 -17.55 28.74
N PHE A 913 -39.92 -17.80 27.69
CA PHE A 913 -40.29 -18.62 26.51
C PHE A 913 -40.72 -20.02 26.94
N VAL A 914 -39.90 -20.73 27.73
CA VAL A 914 -40.21 -22.08 28.22
C VAL A 914 -41.55 -22.10 28.94
N SER A 915 -41.78 -21.17 29.88
CA SER A 915 -43.04 -21.09 30.64
C SER A 915 -44.28 -20.80 29.77
N ASN A 916 -44.11 -20.22 28.58
CA ASN A 916 -45.21 -19.93 27.65
C ASN A 916 -45.48 -21.13 26.74
N VAL A 917 -44.43 -21.80 26.25
CA VAL A 917 -44.56 -23.07 25.49
C VAL A 917 -45.23 -24.15 26.33
N VAL A 918 -44.85 -24.31 27.60
CA VAL A 918 -45.47 -25.27 28.53
C VAL A 918 -46.98 -25.01 28.69
N LYS A 919 -47.39 -23.74 28.91
CA LYS A 919 -48.81 -23.37 29.02
C LYS A 919 -49.58 -23.63 27.72
N ALA A 920 -49.00 -23.29 26.57
CA ALA A 920 -49.64 -23.48 25.28
C ALA A 920 -49.84 -24.97 24.94
N ILE A 921 -48.84 -25.81 25.20
CA ILE A 921 -48.93 -27.27 25.02
C ILE A 921 -50.01 -27.87 25.94
N ASN A 922 -50.03 -27.51 27.23
CA ASN A 922 -51.04 -28.00 28.17
C ASN A 922 -52.46 -27.58 27.76
N LYS A 923 -52.63 -26.31 27.35
CA LYS A 923 -53.91 -25.80 26.85
C LYS A 923 -54.44 -26.60 25.65
N ILE A 924 -53.57 -26.98 24.70
CA ILE A 924 -53.96 -27.78 23.52
C ILE A 924 -54.39 -29.20 23.94
N VAL A 925 -53.79 -29.78 24.99
CA VAL A 925 -54.22 -31.06 25.56
C VAL A 925 -55.60 -30.93 26.24
N GLU A 926 -55.84 -29.86 26.98
CA GLU A 926 -57.14 -29.55 27.60
C GLU A 926 -58.24 -29.31 26.56
N GLU A 927 -57.98 -28.51 25.52
CA GLU A 927 -58.92 -28.25 24.42
C GLU A 927 -59.24 -29.53 23.63
N SER A 928 -58.24 -30.39 23.40
CA SER A 928 -58.44 -31.68 22.73
C SER A 928 -59.39 -32.61 23.50
N GLN A 929 -59.35 -32.58 24.84
CA GLN A 929 -60.20 -33.40 25.71
C GLN A 929 -61.66 -32.93 25.78
N ASN A 930 -61.95 -31.67 25.41
CA ASN A 930 -63.26 -31.03 25.55
C ASN A 930 -64.03 -30.86 24.23
N SER A 931 -63.65 -31.58 23.16
CA SER A 931 -64.24 -31.45 21.82
C SER A 931 -65.57 -32.21 21.64
N ILE A 932 -66.54 -31.60 20.94
CA ILE A 932 -67.92 -32.09 20.76
C ILE A 932 -68.32 -32.03 19.26
N THR A 933 -69.26 -32.88 18.85
CA THR A 933 -69.77 -32.98 17.46
C THR A 933 -71.24 -32.52 17.35
N LYS A 934 -71.56 -31.65 16.39
CA LYS A 934 -72.93 -31.18 16.06
C LYS A 934 -73.23 -31.36 14.56
N LYS A 935 -74.46 -31.73 14.18
CA LYS A 935 -74.93 -31.77 12.76
C LYS A 935 -75.80 -30.54 12.43
N ILE A 936 -75.67 -30.01 11.21
CA ILE A 936 -76.42 -28.87 10.64
C ILE A 936 -76.93 -29.24 9.24
N GLU A 937 -78.09 -28.73 8.84
CA GLU A 937 -78.73 -29.00 7.54
C GLU A 937 -78.62 -27.78 6.61
N VAL A 938 -78.14 -27.93 5.37
CA VAL A 938 -77.84 -26.82 4.44
C VAL A 938 -78.36 -27.13 3.01
N PRO A 939 -79.06 -26.21 2.32
CA PRO A 939 -79.58 -26.45 0.98
C PRO A 939 -78.51 -26.86 -0.05
N GLY A 940 -78.80 -27.92 -0.82
CA GLY A 940 -77.84 -28.59 -1.72
C GLY A 940 -77.21 -27.69 -2.80
N GLU A 941 -77.92 -26.65 -3.24
CA GLU A 941 -77.40 -25.66 -4.20
C GLU A 941 -76.24 -24.83 -3.63
N ARG A 942 -76.24 -24.55 -2.32
CA ARG A 942 -75.26 -23.69 -1.64
C ARG A 942 -74.14 -24.47 -0.95
N LEU A 943 -74.20 -25.81 -0.90
CA LEU A 943 -73.06 -26.65 -0.49
C LEU A 943 -71.79 -26.36 -1.30
N GLY A 944 -71.93 -26.04 -2.60
CA GLY A 944 -70.79 -25.63 -3.44
C GLY A 944 -70.15 -24.30 -3.03
N ALA A 945 -70.96 -23.36 -2.51
CA ALA A 945 -70.48 -22.07 -2.00
C ALA A 945 -69.81 -22.22 -0.62
N LEU A 946 -70.37 -23.07 0.25
CA LEU A 946 -69.82 -23.40 1.58
C LEU A 946 -68.43 -24.08 1.48
N ILE A 947 -68.20 -24.87 0.42
CA ILE A 947 -66.89 -25.47 0.15
C ILE A 947 -65.95 -24.45 -0.54
N GLY A 948 -66.45 -23.76 -1.56
CA GLY A 948 -65.69 -22.83 -2.40
C GLY A 948 -64.70 -23.53 -3.36
N PRO A 949 -64.11 -22.80 -4.33
CA PRO A 949 -63.10 -23.36 -5.23
C PRO A 949 -61.91 -23.91 -4.42
N GLY A 950 -61.47 -25.13 -4.72
CA GLY A 950 -60.35 -25.78 -4.01
C GLY A 950 -60.58 -26.07 -2.52
N GLY A 951 -61.82 -25.95 -2.03
CA GLY A 951 -62.15 -26.06 -0.61
C GLY A 951 -61.69 -24.86 0.22
N ILE A 952 -61.43 -23.69 -0.39
CA ILE A 952 -60.90 -22.51 0.30
C ILE A 952 -61.86 -22.00 1.37
N VAL A 953 -63.15 -21.83 1.05
CA VAL A 953 -64.16 -21.34 2.02
C VAL A 953 -64.31 -22.34 3.17
N ARG A 954 -64.27 -23.65 2.87
CA ARG A 954 -64.23 -24.68 3.90
C ARG A 954 -63.05 -24.52 4.85
N LYS A 955 -61.83 -24.48 4.30
CA LYS A 955 -60.58 -24.34 5.06
C LYS A 955 -60.54 -23.04 5.87
N GLN A 956 -61.12 -21.96 5.33
CA GLN A 956 -61.23 -20.68 6.01
C GLN A 956 -62.16 -20.79 7.23
N LEU A 957 -63.36 -21.39 7.10
CA LEU A 957 -64.25 -21.64 8.24
C LEU A 957 -63.65 -22.63 9.26
N GLU A 958 -62.95 -23.67 8.78
CA GLU A 958 -62.25 -24.63 9.63
C GLU A 958 -61.13 -23.96 10.45
N SER A 959 -60.39 -23.01 9.83
CA SER A 959 -59.29 -22.27 10.44
C SER A 959 -59.70 -21.05 11.26
N GLU A 960 -60.83 -20.41 10.95
CA GLU A 960 -61.30 -19.20 11.65
C GLU A 960 -61.93 -19.56 13.00
N PHE A 961 -62.61 -20.70 13.07
CA PHE A 961 -63.29 -21.16 14.28
C PHE A 961 -62.60 -22.35 14.98
N ASN A 962 -61.53 -22.90 14.41
CA ASN A 962 -60.87 -24.12 14.88
C ASN A 962 -61.85 -25.29 15.05
N ILE A 963 -62.48 -25.67 13.94
CA ILE A 963 -63.50 -26.73 13.82
C ILE A 963 -63.19 -27.57 12.59
N GLN A 964 -63.52 -28.86 12.58
CA GLN A 964 -63.49 -29.68 11.35
C GLN A 964 -64.89 -29.69 10.71
N LEU A 965 -64.99 -29.39 9.41
CA LEU A 965 -66.26 -29.36 8.67
C LEU A 965 -66.38 -30.59 7.76
N TYR A 966 -66.98 -31.66 8.28
CA TYR A 966 -67.25 -32.84 7.49
C TYR A 966 -68.52 -32.64 6.65
N VAL A 967 -68.32 -32.44 5.34
CA VAL A 967 -69.38 -32.41 4.33
C VAL A 967 -69.40 -33.78 3.62
N PRO A 968 -70.52 -34.52 3.64
CA PRO A 968 -70.64 -35.80 2.93
C PRO A 968 -70.59 -35.64 1.40
N LYS A 969 -70.49 -36.76 0.68
CA LYS A 969 -70.38 -36.73 -0.80
C LYS A 969 -71.76 -36.59 -1.44
N ARG A 970 -71.77 -36.12 -2.69
CA ARG A 970 -73.00 -35.77 -3.45
C ARG A 970 -73.96 -36.94 -3.73
N ASP A 971 -73.53 -38.17 -3.47
CA ASP A 971 -74.27 -39.41 -3.75
C ASP A 971 -74.88 -40.05 -2.47
N GLU A 972 -74.75 -39.39 -1.32
CA GLU A 972 -75.30 -39.82 -0.02
C GLU A 972 -76.48 -38.93 0.39
N GLU A 973 -77.62 -39.50 0.82
CA GLU A 973 -78.86 -38.75 1.09
C GLU A 973 -78.82 -37.84 2.35
N GLU A 974 -77.77 -37.90 3.17
CA GLU A 974 -77.62 -36.96 4.29
C GLU A 974 -77.12 -35.59 3.81
N THR A 975 -78.03 -34.64 3.57
CA THR A 975 -77.72 -33.20 3.36
C THR A 975 -77.21 -32.49 4.63
N ARG A 976 -76.58 -33.24 5.55
CA ARG A 976 -76.22 -32.83 6.90
C ARG A 976 -74.70 -32.75 7.06
N VAL A 977 -74.22 -31.54 7.30
CA VAL A 977 -72.82 -31.24 7.55
C VAL A 977 -72.54 -31.38 9.05
N SER A 978 -71.45 -32.04 9.45
CA SER A 978 -71.04 -32.11 10.86
C SER A 978 -69.84 -31.22 11.18
N LEU A 979 -69.98 -30.43 12.25
CA LEU A 979 -68.97 -29.61 12.90
C LEU A 979 -68.39 -30.39 14.08
N THR A 980 -67.06 -30.49 14.20
CA THR A 980 -66.39 -31.02 15.41
C THR A 980 -65.42 -29.99 16.01
N GLY A 981 -65.58 -29.63 17.28
CA GLY A 981 -64.81 -28.57 17.93
C GLY A 981 -65.34 -28.19 19.32
N LEU A 982 -64.93 -27.02 19.83
CA LEU A 982 -65.47 -26.49 21.10
C LEU A 982 -66.90 -25.93 20.89
N PRO A 983 -67.80 -26.08 21.89
CA PRO A 983 -69.21 -25.70 21.74
C PRO A 983 -69.42 -24.22 21.40
N GLU A 984 -68.66 -23.31 22.01
CA GLU A 984 -68.75 -21.87 21.70
C GLU A 984 -68.43 -21.55 20.23
N ASN A 985 -67.47 -22.26 19.64
CA ASN A 985 -67.01 -21.98 18.29
C ASN A 985 -67.99 -22.52 17.25
N ILE A 986 -68.60 -23.69 17.55
CA ILE A 986 -69.68 -24.27 16.74
C ILE A 986 -70.82 -23.27 16.55
N GLU A 987 -71.23 -22.55 17.60
CA GLU A 987 -72.25 -21.49 17.48
C GLU A 987 -71.82 -20.26 16.68
N LYS A 988 -70.54 -19.88 16.74
CA LYS A 988 -69.99 -18.73 15.99
C LYS A 988 -69.92 -19.06 14.48
N ALA A 989 -69.45 -20.26 14.15
CA ALA A 989 -69.41 -20.78 12.77
C ALA A 989 -70.82 -20.90 12.16
N GLU A 990 -71.78 -21.46 12.89
CA GLU A 990 -73.18 -21.57 12.48
C GLU A 990 -73.76 -20.19 12.12
N LYS A 991 -73.56 -19.17 12.96
CA LYS A 991 -74.00 -17.79 12.70
C LYS A 991 -73.36 -17.20 11.43
N LYS A 992 -72.04 -17.32 11.26
CA LYS A 992 -71.32 -16.75 10.09
C LYS A 992 -71.72 -17.40 8.76
N ILE A 993 -71.93 -18.73 8.77
CA ILE A 993 -72.41 -19.47 7.59
C ILE A 993 -73.77 -18.95 7.12
N PHE A 994 -74.68 -18.61 8.04
CA PHE A 994 -75.99 -18.07 7.70
C PHE A 994 -75.99 -16.61 7.23
N THR A 995 -75.04 -15.77 7.67
CA THR A 995 -75.02 -14.34 7.33
C THR A 995 -74.31 -14.02 6.02
N GLU A 996 -73.14 -14.60 5.76
CA GLU A 996 -72.27 -14.15 4.66
C GLU A 996 -72.42 -14.98 3.38
N ILE A 997 -72.58 -16.31 3.50
CA ILE A 997 -72.50 -17.23 2.34
C ILE A 997 -73.86 -17.33 1.60
N ILE A 998 -74.92 -16.73 2.16
CA ILE A 998 -76.32 -16.95 1.77
C ILE A 998 -77.04 -15.68 1.25
N ARG A 999 -76.41 -14.48 1.28
CA ARG A 999 -77.01 -13.21 0.79
C ARG A 999 -76.14 -12.48 -0.23
N ASP A 1000 -76.78 -11.75 -1.15
CA ASP A 1000 -76.15 -11.00 -2.24
C ASP A 1000 -76.09 -9.48 -1.96
N ASN A 1001 -75.02 -8.80 -2.42
CA ASN A 1001 -74.83 -7.33 -2.28
C ASN A 1001 -74.60 -6.66 -3.66
N PHE A 1002 -75.36 -5.60 -3.98
CA PHE A 1002 -75.12 -4.67 -5.10
C PHE A 1002 -75.90 -3.35 -4.89
N ASP A 1003 -75.38 -2.20 -5.37
CA ASP A 1003 -76.01 -0.88 -5.15
C ASP A 1003 -77.17 -0.57 -6.14
N LEU A 1004 -76.97 -0.83 -7.45
CA LEU A 1004 -77.97 -0.57 -8.50
C LEU A 1004 -77.79 -1.56 -9.67
N GLU A 1005 -78.87 -1.93 -10.36
CA GLU A 1005 -78.84 -2.79 -11.55
C GLU A 1005 -79.61 -2.13 -12.71
N ILE A 1006 -79.00 -2.11 -13.91
CA ILE A 1006 -79.58 -1.55 -15.15
C ILE A 1006 -79.54 -2.64 -16.22
N MET A 1007 -80.65 -2.91 -16.90
CA MET A 1007 -80.70 -3.92 -17.97
C MET A 1007 -80.37 -3.28 -19.32
N VAL A 1008 -79.24 -3.67 -19.92
CA VAL A 1008 -78.80 -3.15 -21.23
C VAL A 1008 -78.99 -4.24 -22.30
N PRO A 1009 -79.76 -4.00 -23.38
CA PRO A 1009 -79.96 -5.00 -24.43
C PRO A 1009 -78.65 -5.36 -25.15
N ALA A 1010 -78.36 -6.65 -25.31
CA ALA A 1010 -77.09 -7.11 -25.89
C ALA A 1010 -76.86 -6.60 -27.33
N ASN A 1011 -77.94 -6.43 -28.10
CA ASN A 1011 -77.93 -5.86 -29.45
C ASN A 1011 -77.28 -4.46 -29.56
N VAL A 1012 -77.35 -3.62 -28.51
CA VAL A 1012 -76.77 -2.26 -28.47
C VAL A 1012 -75.56 -2.12 -27.53
N GLN A 1013 -75.21 -3.18 -26.79
CA GLN A 1013 -74.12 -3.23 -25.81
C GLN A 1013 -72.80 -2.61 -26.31
N ASN A 1014 -72.47 -2.79 -27.59
CA ASN A 1014 -71.25 -2.30 -28.21
C ASN A 1014 -71.20 -0.78 -28.38
N TYR A 1015 -72.35 -0.17 -28.65
CA TYR A 1015 -72.51 1.27 -28.78
C TYR A 1015 -72.53 1.93 -27.40
N VAL A 1016 -73.36 1.37 -26.50
CA VAL A 1016 -73.52 1.82 -25.11
C VAL A 1016 -72.20 1.76 -24.35
N SER A 1017 -71.44 0.66 -24.46
CA SER A 1017 -70.16 0.53 -23.76
C SER A 1017 -69.02 1.35 -24.36
N ASP A 1018 -69.17 1.91 -25.56
CA ASP A 1018 -68.08 2.45 -26.39
C ASP A 1018 -66.89 1.46 -26.46
N ARG A 1019 -67.19 0.20 -26.81
CA ARG A 1019 -66.25 -0.95 -26.81
C ARG A 1019 -65.54 -1.18 -25.45
N GLY A 1020 -66.17 -0.78 -24.34
CA GLY A 1020 -65.65 -0.88 -22.98
C GLY A 1020 -65.06 0.43 -22.41
N ASN A 1021 -64.98 1.49 -23.20
CA ASN A 1021 -64.46 2.79 -22.77
C ASN A 1021 -65.43 3.53 -21.80
N LEU A 1022 -66.76 3.40 -21.95
CA LEU A 1022 -67.72 4.05 -21.03
C LEU A 1022 -67.62 3.51 -19.59
N PRO A 1023 -67.60 2.20 -19.31
CA PRO A 1023 -67.33 1.66 -17.97
C PRO A 1023 -66.02 2.17 -17.35
N GLN A 1024 -64.95 2.30 -18.16
CA GLN A 1024 -63.68 2.86 -17.69
C GLN A 1024 -63.82 4.35 -17.35
N ARG A 1025 -64.58 5.12 -18.14
CA ARG A 1025 -64.87 6.54 -17.85
C ARG A 1025 -65.69 6.70 -16.56
N LEU A 1026 -66.75 5.91 -16.38
CA LEU A 1026 -67.58 5.94 -15.16
C LEU A 1026 -66.77 5.61 -13.89
N ARG A 1027 -65.81 4.68 -13.99
CA ARG A 1027 -64.90 4.38 -12.88
C ARG A 1027 -63.94 5.52 -12.56
N LEU A 1028 -63.43 6.23 -13.57
CA LEU A 1028 -62.44 7.31 -13.41
C LEU A 1028 -63.06 8.66 -13.04
N GLU A 1029 -64.27 8.98 -13.52
CA GLU A 1029 -64.90 10.30 -13.37
C GLU A 1029 -66.04 10.33 -12.35
N LYS A 1030 -66.62 9.18 -12.01
CA LYS A 1030 -67.77 9.05 -11.09
C LYS A 1030 -67.56 8.01 -9.99
N PHE A 1031 -66.41 7.33 -9.95
CA PHE A 1031 -66.10 6.22 -9.02
C PHE A 1031 -67.12 5.06 -9.06
N VAL A 1032 -67.82 4.88 -10.19
CA VAL A 1032 -68.80 3.82 -10.38
C VAL A 1032 -68.18 2.68 -11.19
N ASN A 1033 -68.01 1.52 -10.56
CA ASN A 1033 -67.59 0.29 -11.23
C ASN A 1033 -68.80 -0.47 -11.80
N VAL A 1034 -68.64 -1.07 -12.97
CA VAL A 1034 -69.70 -1.80 -13.69
C VAL A 1034 -69.37 -3.29 -13.72
N ARG A 1035 -70.24 -4.12 -13.14
CA ARG A 1035 -70.13 -5.59 -13.15
C ARG A 1035 -71.31 -6.21 -13.92
N TYR A 1036 -71.03 -7.04 -14.91
CA TYR A 1036 -72.08 -7.65 -15.74
C TYR A 1036 -72.65 -8.97 -15.17
N GLY A 1037 -72.38 -9.27 -13.89
CA GLY A 1037 -72.70 -10.55 -13.26
C GLY A 1037 -72.29 -11.76 -14.11
N ASN A 1038 -73.18 -12.74 -14.22
CA ASN A 1038 -73.00 -13.95 -15.04
C ASN A 1038 -72.86 -13.66 -16.55
N ALA A 1039 -73.35 -12.50 -17.03
CA ALA A 1039 -73.26 -12.11 -18.44
C ALA A 1039 -71.89 -11.52 -18.85
N THR A 1040 -70.91 -11.42 -17.93
CA THR A 1040 -69.58 -10.85 -18.17
C THR A 1040 -68.86 -11.43 -19.40
N LYS A 1041 -69.00 -12.73 -19.69
CA LYS A 1041 -68.44 -13.34 -20.91
C LYS A 1041 -69.14 -12.86 -22.18
N LYS A 1042 -70.48 -12.74 -22.17
CA LYS A 1042 -71.28 -12.23 -23.31
C LYS A 1042 -70.94 -10.76 -23.58
N ALA A 1043 -70.95 -9.92 -22.55
CA ALA A 1043 -70.62 -8.50 -22.65
C ALA A 1043 -69.21 -8.24 -23.23
N ASN A 1044 -68.20 -8.94 -22.73
CA ASN A 1044 -66.82 -8.76 -23.19
C ASN A 1044 -66.56 -9.31 -24.60
N ASN A 1045 -67.27 -10.35 -25.02
CA ASN A 1045 -67.17 -10.86 -26.40
C ASN A 1045 -67.77 -9.88 -27.40
N LEU A 1046 -68.95 -9.31 -27.09
CA LEU A 1046 -69.61 -8.33 -27.94
C LEU A 1046 -68.73 -7.09 -28.13
N ASN A 1047 -68.22 -6.50 -27.04
CA ASN A 1047 -67.36 -5.30 -27.08
C ASN A 1047 -66.10 -5.45 -27.96
N ARG A 1048 -65.70 -6.69 -28.29
CA ARG A 1048 -64.50 -7.05 -29.05
C ARG A 1048 -64.74 -7.37 -30.53
N THR A 1049 -65.98 -7.31 -31.05
CA THR A 1049 -66.23 -7.59 -32.47
C THR A 1049 -65.42 -6.65 -33.38
N PRO A 1050 -64.76 -7.14 -34.45
CA PRO A 1050 -63.97 -6.28 -35.34
C PRO A 1050 -64.85 -5.26 -36.07
N VAL A 1051 -64.23 -4.16 -36.54
CA VAL A 1051 -64.86 -3.26 -37.52
C VAL A 1051 -64.51 -3.77 -38.91
N ASP A 1052 -65.50 -3.85 -39.80
CA ASP A 1052 -65.25 -4.07 -41.23
C ASP A 1052 -65.09 -2.72 -41.95
N ILE A 1053 -64.12 -2.63 -42.86
CA ILE A 1053 -63.68 -1.37 -43.48
C ILE A 1053 -63.49 -1.60 -45.00
N PRO A 1054 -64.32 -1.00 -45.87
CA PRO A 1054 -64.27 -1.21 -47.32
C PRO A 1054 -63.09 -0.45 -47.97
N TYR A 1055 -61.88 -0.98 -47.79
CA TYR A 1055 -60.60 -0.34 -48.13
C TYR A 1055 -60.54 0.24 -49.55
N GLU A 1056 -61.03 -0.50 -50.56
CA GLU A 1056 -60.96 -0.13 -51.97
C GLU A 1056 -61.75 1.15 -52.32
N LYS A 1057 -62.87 1.42 -51.62
CA LYS A 1057 -63.62 2.68 -51.79
C LYS A 1057 -62.95 3.86 -51.07
N VAL A 1058 -62.36 3.57 -49.92
CA VAL A 1058 -61.92 4.55 -48.91
C VAL A 1058 -60.51 5.09 -49.21
N ALA A 1059 -59.62 4.29 -49.79
CA ALA A 1059 -58.25 4.69 -50.13
C ALA A 1059 -58.18 5.86 -51.12
N GLY A 1060 -57.15 6.71 -51.02
CA GLY A 1060 -56.89 7.81 -51.95
C GLY A 1060 -56.29 7.34 -53.28
N ALA A 1061 -56.43 8.15 -54.32
CA ALA A 1061 -55.75 7.94 -55.61
C ALA A 1061 -54.29 8.41 -55.57
N GLU A 1062 -53.48 8.02 -56.57
CA GLU A 1062 -52.06 8.41 -56.66
C GLU A 1062 -51.90 9.94 -56.75
N GLY A 1063 -51.59 10.57 -55.62
CA GLY A 1063 -51.42 12.01 -55.46
C GLY A 1063 -52.12 12.59 -54.21
N GLU A 1064 -53.17 11.94 -53.71
CA GLU A 1064 -53.90 12.39 -52.51
C GLU A 1064 -53.21 11.96 -51.20
N LYS A 1065 -53.13 12.88 -50.22
CA LYS A 1065 -52.46 12.62 -48.92
C LYS A 1065 -53.43 12.34 -47.75
N VAL A 1066 -54.65 12.87 -47.83
CA VAL A 1066 -55.74 12.66 -46.86
C VAL A 1066 -57.06 12.68 -47.63
N LYS A 1067 -57.91 11.68 -47.40
CA LYS A 1067 -59.24 11.53 -48.02
C LYS A 1067 -60.28 11.23 -46.93
N PHE A 1068 -61.47 11.79 -47.05
CA PHE A 1068 -62.59 11.53 -46.14
C PHE A 1068 -63.82 11.11 -46.94
N THR A 1069 -64.42 10.00 -46.54
CA THR A 1069 -65.63 9.44 -47.17
C THR A 1069 -66.66 9.09 -46.11
N VAL A 1070 -67.89 9.56 -46.28
CA VAL A 1070 -69.04 9.17 -45.46
C VAL A 1070 -69.90 8.20 -46.26
N GLU A 1071 -70.20 7.05 -45.69
CA GLU A 1071 -71.08 6.03 -46.27
C GLU A 1071 -72.24 5.75 -45.31
N GLU A 1072 -73.45 5.55 -45.86
CA GLU A 1072 -74.61 5.18 -45.07
C GLU A 1072 -74.54 3.69 -44.74
N THR A 1073 -74.38 3.38 -43.46
CA THR A 1073 -74.16 2.02 -42.96
C THR A 1073 -75.11 1.83 -41.79
N GLY A 1074 -76.07 0.91 -41.92
CA GLY A 1074 -77.27 0.79 -41.07
C GLY A 1074 -77.08 0.87 -39.55
N PRO A 1075 -78.18 1.00 -38.78
CA PRO A 1075 -78.18 1.35 -37.35
C PRO A 1075 -77.20 0.50 -36.52
N SER A 1076 -76.73 1.03 -35.39
CA SER A 1076 -75.66 0.42 -34.59
C SER A 1076 -76.11 -0.75 -33.70
N VAL A 1077 -76.85 -1.66 -34.33
CA VAL A 1077 -77.42 -2.90 -33.81
C VAL A 1077 -76.62 -4.07 -34.39
N VAL A 1078 -76.21 -5.02 -33.56
CA VAL A 1078 -75.63 -6.29 -34.04
C VAL A 1078 -76.77 -7.28 -34.28
N GLU A 1079 -77.04 -7.62 -35.55
CA GLU A 1079 -78.11 -8.55 -35.89
C GLU A 1079 -77.85 -9.96 -35.29
N ASN A 1080 -78.92 -10.59 -34.77
CA ASN A 1080 -78.95 -11.94 -34.16
C ASN A 1080 -78.34 -12.08 -32.73
N VAL A 1081 -78.47 -11.09 -31.83
CA VAL A 1081 -77.96 -11.19 -30.43
C VAL A 1081 -79.01 -10.85 -29.35
N ASP A 1082 -80.07 -11.65 -29.25
CA ASP A 1082 -81.13 -11.43 -28.26
C ASP A 1082 -80.71 -11.59 -26.80
N GLY A 1083 -81.47 -10.94 -25.91
CA GLY A 1083 -81.34 -10.99 -24.45
C GLY A 1083 -80.58 -9.81 -23.84
N GLU A 1084 -80.83 -9.55 -22.56
CA GLU A 1084 -80.29 -8.41 -21.82
C GLU A 1084 -79.01 -8.75 -21.04
N ILE A 1085 -78.27 -7.71 -20.67
CA ILE A 1085 -77.05 -7.77 -19.86
C ILE A 1085 -77.28 -6.90 -18.62
N PRO A 1086 -77.30 -7.47 -17.40
CA PRO A 1086 -77.42 -6.69 -16.18
C PRO A 1086 -76.11 -5.93 -15.89
N TRP A 1087 -76.12 -4.62 -16.03
CA TRP A 1087 -75.07 -3.73 -15.57
C TRP A 1087 -75.30 -3.41 -14.09
N ARG A 1088 -74.63 -4.13 -13.20
CA ARG A 1088 -74.61 -3.82 -11.77
C ARG A 1088 -73.60 -2.72 -11.50
N LEU A 1089 -74.08 -1.57 -11.04
CA LEU A 1089 -73.26 -0.45 -10.61
C LEU A 1089 -72.89 -0.65 -9.14
N ILE A 1090 -71.63 -0.38 -8.82
CA ILE A 1090 -71.07 -0.43 -7.46
C ILE A 1090 -70.24 0.83 -7.26
N TYR A 1091 -70.43 1.54 -6.15
CA TYR A 1091 -69.62 2.72 -5.83
C TYR A 1091 -68.29 2.32 -5.16
N GLU A 1092 -67.18 2.53 -5.85
CA GLU A 1092 -65.81 2.21 -5.41
C GLU A 1092 -64.96 3.51 -5.42
N PRO A 1093 -65.02 4.35 -4.37
CA PRO A 1093 -64.18 5.55 -4.27
C PRO A 1093 -62.70 5.17 -4.17
N ILE A 1094 -61.85 5.92 -4.86
CA ILE A 1094 -60.39 5.72 -4.84
C ILE A 1094 -59.78 6.74 -3.88
N ASP A 1095 -59.19 6.26 -2.80
CA ASP A 1095 -58.48 7.08 -1.82
C ASP A 1095 -57.05 7.33 -2.31
N PHE A 1096 -56.78 8.57 -2.74
CA PHE A 1096 -55.48 8.99 -3.27
C PHE A 1096 -54.44 9.30 -2.18
N ASP A 1097 -54.87 9.66 -0.97
CA ASP A 1097 -53.94 9.94 0.13
C ASP A 1097 -53.24 8.64 0.56
N SER A 1098 -53.99 7.52 0.56
CA SER A 1098 -53.49 6.16 0.86
C SER A 1098 -52.40 5.62 -0.09
N ILE A 1099 -52.06 6.36 -1.16
CA ILE A 1099 -51.06 6.00 -2.18
C ILE A 1099 -49.77 6.83 -2.06
N LEU A 1100 -49.79 7.92 -1.28
CA LEU A 1100 -48.63 8.79 -1.08
C LEU A 1100 -47.86 8.49 0.22
N ASP A 1101 -48.54 7.99 1.26
CA ASP A 1101 -47.96 7.70 2.58
C ASP A 1101 -47.61 6.19 2.76
N GLU A 1102 -46.73 5.63 1.93
CA GLU A 1102 -46.36 4.19 2.02
C GLU A 1102 -45.55 3.78 3.28
N GLU A 1103 -45.20 4.71 4.18
CA GLU A 1103 -44.48 4.38 5.44
C GLU A 1103 -45.37 3.89 6.61
N ASN A 1104 -46.70 4.05 6.57
CA ASN A 1104 -47.57 3.65 7.69
C ASN A 1104 -48.78 2.80 7.24
N GLY A 1105 -48.68 1.48 7.48
CA GLY A 1105 -49.64 0.47 7.02
C GLY A 1105 -51.00 0.41 7.73
N GLU A 1106 -51.62 1.54 8.08
CA GLU A 1106 -52.98 1.60 8.63
C GLU A 1106 -54.01 2.08 7.60
N LYS A 1107 -54.74 1.14 6.98
CA LYS A 1107 -55.88 1.45 6.12
C LYS A 1107 -57.04 1.99 6.96
N LYS A 1108 -57.23 3.31 6.94
CA LYS A 1108 -58.45 3.95 7.46
C LYS A 1108 -59.60 3.71 6.47
N GLU A 1109 -60.74 3.22 6.96
CA GLU A 1109 -61.94 3.12 6.13
C GLU A 1109 -62.51 4.53 5.90
N ALA A 1110 -62.43 5.02 4.66
CA ALA A 1110 -62.94 6.35 4.32
C ALA A 1110 -64.48 6.41 4.47
N SER A 1111 -64.96 7.40 5.21
CA SER A 1111 -66.39 7.62 5.44
C SER A 1111 -67.11 7.97 4.13
N VAL A 1112 -67.98 7.08 3.66
CA VAL A 1112 -68.75 7.29 2.42
C VAL A 1112 -69.86 8.33 2.64
N ASP A 1113 -69.74 9.48 2.00
CA ASP A 1113 -70.85 10.44 1.83
C ASP A 1113 -71.95 9.80 0.96
N GLU A 1114 -72.92 9.13 1.59
CA GLU A 1114 -74.05 8.48 0.90
C GLU A 1114 -74.82 9.43 -0.04
N ASN A 1115 -74.91 10.73 0.29
CA ASN A 1115 -75.49 11.74 -0.59
C ASN A 1115 -74.71 11.91 -1.90
N LYS A 1116 -73.37 11.88 -1.87
CA LYS A 1116 -72.51 11.97 -3.07
C LYS A 1116 -72.58 10.67 -3.87
N LYS A 1117 -72.53 9.51 -3.20
CA LYS A 1117 -72.73 8.19 -3.81
C LYS A 1117 -74.04 8.13 -4.60
N GLN A 1118 -75.15 8.58 -4.02
CA GLN A 1118 -76.46 8.58 -4.68
C GLN A 1118 -76.58 9.60 -5.82
N GLN A 1119 -75.85 10.72 -5.80
CA GLN A 1119 -75.77 11.66 -6.93
C GLN A 1119 -75.00 11.04 -8.10
N LEU A 1120 -73.79 10.54 -7.83
CA LEU A 1120 -72.91 9.96 -8.86
C LEU A 1120 -73.50 8.70 -9.52
N LEU A 1121 -74.23 7.87 -8.76
CA LEU A 1121 -74.98 6.73 -9.32
C LEU A 1121 -76.15 7.15 -10.23
N LYS A 1122 -76.83 8.28 -9.95
CA LYS A 1122 -77.89 8.82 -10.81
C LYS A 1122 -77.32 9.38 -12.12
N GLU A 1123 -76.25 10.17 -12.03
CA GLU A 1123 -75.54 10.68 -13.22
C GLU A 1123 -74.99 9.54 -14.10
N ALA A 1124 -74.40 8.50 -13.48
CA ALA A 1124 -73.93 7.32 -14.19
C ALA A 1124 -75.06 6.58 -14.91
N LYS A 1125 -76.23 6.45 -14.26
CA LYS A 1125 -77.44 5.88 -14.87
C LYS A 1125 -77.92 6.68 -16.08
N GLU A 1126 -78.05 8.00 -15.94
CA GLU A 1126 -78.53 8.89 -17.00
C GLU A 1126 -77.62 8.86 -18.25
N ILE A 1127 -76.30 8.81 -18.06
CA ILE A 1127 -75.32 8.66 -19.16
C ILE A 1127 -75.49 7.33 -19.90
N ILE A 1128 -75.84 6.24 -19.20
CA ILE A 1128 -76.09 4.92 -19.81
C ILE A 1128 -77.42 4.93 -20.58
N GLU A 1129 -78.49 5.45 -19.98
CA GLU A 1129 -79.83 5.49 -20.59
C GLU A 1129 -79.86 6.37 -21.85
N ASN A 1130 -79.25 7.56 -21.82
CA ASN A 1130 -79.13 8.41 -23.00
C ASN A 1130 -78.39 7.71 -24.15
N ARG A 1131 -77.31 6.97 -23.85
CA ARG A 1131 -76.53 6.26 -24.88
C ARG A 1131 -77.21 4.98 -25.40
N ILE A 1132 -78.19 4.42 -24.68
CA ILE A 1132 -79.10 3.39 -25.22
C ILE A 1132 -80.04 4.03 -26.26
N ASN A 1133 -80.57 5.23 -25.97
CA ASN A 1133 -81.48 5.95 -26.87
C ASN A 1133 -80.81 6.45 -28.15
N ASP A 1134 -79.52 6.83 -28.09
CA ASP A 1134 -78.74 7.27 -29.26
C ASP A 1134 -78.36 6.13 -30.23
N ALA A 1135 -78.20 4.90 -29.73
CA ALA A 1135 -77.72 3.75 -30.50
C ALA A 1135 -78.46 3.46 -31.83
N PRO A 1136 -79.82 3.49 -31.92
CA PRO A 1136 -80.53 3.31 -33.19
C PRO A 1136 -80.31 4.45 -34.19
N ASN A 1137 -80.04 5.68 -33.73
CA ASN A 1137 -79.88 6.86 -34.58
C ASN A 1137 -78.50 6.94 -35.26
N ALA A 1138 -77.56 6.06 -34.89
CA ALA A 1138 -76.21 6.02 -35.43
C ALA A 1138 -76.12 5.17 -36.72
N THR A 1139 -76.56 5.75 -37.85
CA THR A 1139 -76.69 5.13 -39.18
C THR A 1139 -75.65 5.54 -40.22
N TYR A 1140 -74.65 6.37 -39.86
CA TYR A 1140 -73.60 6.81 -40.79
C TYR A 1140 -72.21 6.44 -40.28
N SER A 1141 -71.36 5.98 -41.20
CA SER A 1141 -69.93 5.75 -40.95
C SER A 1141 -69.07 6.70 -41.77
N GLY A 1142 -68.15 7.39 -41.11
CA GLY A 1142 -67.12 8.21 -41.73
C GLY A 1142 -65.77 7.52 -41.66
N TYR A 1143 -65.04 7.53 -42.77
CA TYR A 1143 -63.71 6.94 -42.89
C TYR A 1143 -62.71 8.02 -43.29
N VAL A 1144 -61.72 8.30 -42.44
CA VAL A 1144 -60.60 9.23 -42.75
C VAL A 1144 -59.37 8.40 -43.09
N TRP A 1145 -58.99 8.37 -44.37
CA TRP A 1145 -57.77 7.73 -44.87
C TRP A 1145 -56.62 8.74 -44.98
N THR A 1146 -55.39 8.28 -44.75
CA THR A 1146 -54.16 9.05 -45.04
C THR A 1146 -53.06 8.15 -45.58
N SER A 1147 -52.14 8.72 -46.35
CA SER A 1147 -50.90 8.05 -46.75
C SER A 1147 -49.97 7.77 -45.56
N ASP A 1148 -50.02 8.62 -44.53
CA ASP A 1148 -49.02 8.69 -43.45
C ASP A 1148 -49.66 8.31 -42.09
N PRO A 1149 -49.86 7.02 -41.77
CA PRO A 1149 -50.49 6.59 -40.51
C PRO A 1149 -49.74 7.09 -39.27
N SER A 1150 -48.44 7.38 -39.41
CA SER A 1150 -47.61 8.01 -38.39
C SER A 1150 -48.13 9.36 -37.89
N LYS A 1151 -49.08 10.02 -38.57
CA LYS A 1151 -49.69 11.29 -38.11
C LYS A 1151 -50.88 11.08 -37.17
N PHE A 1152 -51.39 9.85 -37.01
CA PHE A 1152 -52.54 9.56 -36.15
C PHE A 1152 -52.32 9.90 -34.66
N PHE A 1153 -51.07 9.98 -34.17
CA PHE A 1153 -50.83 10.43 -32.79
C PHE A 1153 -51.27 11.88 -32.54
N LYS A 1154 -51.29 12.76 -33.56
CA LYS A 1154 -51.79 14.15 -33.42
C LYS A 1154 -53.29 14.19 -33.15
N VAL A 1155 -54.04 13.31 -33.81
CA VAL A 1155 -55.48 13.13 -33.59
C VAL A 1155 -55.73 12.61 -32.18
N VAL A 1156 -54.95 11.61 -31.73
CA VAL A 1156 -55.05 11.04 -30.38
C VAL A 1156 -54.69 12.07 -29.30
N GLY A 1157 -53.59 12.81 -29.48
CA GLY A 1157 -53.06 13.75 -28.51
C GLY A 1157 -52.36 13.07 -27.33
N MET A 1158 -51.59 13.84 -26.55
CA MET A 1158 -50.91 13.30 -25.36
C MET A 1158 -51.94 12.75 -24.36
N GLY A 1159 -51.73 11.50 -23.91
CA GLY A 1159 -52.70 10.78 -23.06
C GLY A 1159 -54.06 10.46 -23.71
N GLY A 1160 -54.21 10.59 -25.04
CA GLY A 1160 -55.52 10.41 -25.70
C GLY A 1160 -56.48 11.61 -25.57
N SER A 1161 -55.99 12.73 -25.02
CA SER A 1161 -56.79 13.91 -24.67
C SER A 1161 -57.48 14.59 -25.85
N ASN A 1162 -56.92 14.53 -27.07
CA ASN A 1162 -57.51 15.16 -28.25
C ASN A 1162 -58.63 14.29 -28.86
N VAL A 1163 -58.41 12.96 -28.98
CA VAL A 1163 -59.49 12.02 -29.32
C VAL A 1163 -60.62 12.06 -28.28
N LYS A 1164 -60.30 12.18 -26.98
CA LYS A 1164 -61.32 12.33 -25.94
C LYS A 1164 -62.20 13.57 -26.19
N LYS A 1165 -61.59 14.75 -26.40
CA LYS A 1165 -62.32 15.98 -26.74
C LYS A 1165 -63.18 15.85 -28.01
N ILE A 1166 -62.69 15.19 -29.06
CA ILE A 1166 -63.45 14.96 -30.30
C ILE A 1166 -64.64 14.02 -30.06
N ARG A 1167 -64.47 12.93 -29.30
CA ARG A 1167 -65.58 12.03 -28.93
C ARG A 1167 -66.63 12.72 -28.07
N GLU A 1168 -66.21 13.59 -27.15
CA GLU A 1168 -67.12 14.29 -26.22
C GLU A 1168 -67.88 15.44 -26.88
N SER A 1169 -67.28 16.16 -27.83
CA SER A 1169 -67.95 17.24 -28.56
C SER A 1169 -68.86 16.76 -29.70
N THR A 1170 -68.76 15.49 -30.12
CA THR A 1170 -69.56 14.93 -31.22
C THR A 1170 -70.43 13.73 -30.82
N ASN A 1171 -70.21 13.13 -29.65
CA ASN A 1171 -70.77 11.85 -29.17
C ASN A 1171 -70.52 10.63 -30.09
N CYS A 1172 -69.77 10.78 -31.19
CA CYS A 1172 -69.45 9.72 -32.14
C CYS A 1172 -68.46 8.69 -31.58
N ILE A 1173 -68.60 7.44 -32.03
CA ILE A 1173 -67.60 6.38 -31.80
C ILE A 1173 -66.46 6.60 -32.78
N VAL A 1174 -65.35 7.16 -32.29
CA VAL A 1174 -64.12 7.38 -33.07
C VAL A 1174 -63.10 6.28 -32.75
N TYR A 1175 -62.92 5.33 -33.67
CA TYR A 1175 -61.93 4.26 -33.59
C TYR A 1175 -60.69 4.61 -34.42
N VAL A 1176 -59.58 4.89 -33.73
CA VAL A 1176 -58.25 5.01 -34.34
C VAL A 1176 -57.60 3.63 -34.35
N PRO A 1177 -57.11 3.13 -35.50
CA PRO A 1177 -56.53 1.79 -35.59
C PRO A 1177 -55.18 1.71 -34.86
N LYS A 1178 -54.84 0.52 -34.40
CA LYS A 1178 -53.54 0.17 -33.82
C LYS A 1178 -52.61 -0.38 -34.90
N LYS A 1179 -51.30 -0.37 -34.63
CA LYS A 1179 -50.27 -0.97 -35.51
C LYS A 1179 -50.48 -2.48 -35.77
N SER A 1180 -51.29 -3.15 -34.95
CA SER A 1180 -51.67 -4.57 -35.06
C SER A 1180 -52.79 -4.85 -36.06
N ASP A 1181 -53.52 -3.83 -36.50
CA ASP A 1181 -54.80 -4.01 -37.18
C ASP A 1181 -54.60 -4.08 -38.69
N LYS A 1182 -55.36 -4.95 -39.38
CA LYS A 1182 -55.15 -5.26 -40.82
C LYS A 1182 -55.22 -4.04 -41.74
N ILE A 1183 -55.95 -3.00 -41.34
CA ILE A 1183 -56.04 -1.70 -42.03
C ILE A 1183 -55.66 -0.64 -40.99
N ASN A 1184 -54.41 -0.20 -41.06
CA ASN A 1184 -53.80 0.73 -40.11
C ASN A 1184 -53.76 2.20 -40.59
N ASN A 1185 -54.25 2.47 -41.81
CA ASN A 1185 -54.22 3.77 -42.48
C ASN A 1185 -55.59 4.50 -42.52
N VAL A 1186 -56.62 3.97 -41.82
CA VAL A 1186 -58.00 4.52 -41.82
C VAL A 1186 -58.51 4.70 -40.39
N ILE A 1187 -58.90 5.92 -40.02
CA ILE A 1187 -59.70 6.17 -38.81
C ILE A 1187 -61.18 5.96 -39.15
N PHE A 1188 -61.86 5.17 -38.31
CA PHE A 1188 -63.29 4.87 -38.42
C PHE A 1188 -64.10 5.71 -37.44
N ILE A 1189 -65.21 6.29 -37.90
CA ILE A 1189 -66.13 7.12 -37.13
C ILE A 1189 -67.54 6.56 -37.35
N LYS A 1190 -68.33 6.33 -36.29
CA LYS A 1190 -69.76 6.01 -36.44
C LYS A 1190 -70.66 6.88 -35.55
N GLY A 1191 -71.79 7.32 -36.09
CA GLY A 1191 -72.77 8.16 -35.40
C GLY A 1191 -73.90 8.64 -36.32
N ALA A 1192 -74.58 9.71 -35.91
CA ALA A 1192 -75.52 10.45 -36.76
C ALA A 1192 -74.75 11.34 -37.76
N LYS A 1193 -75.32 11.57 -38.95
CA LYS A 1193 -74.64 12.18 -40.11
C LYS A 1193 -73.86 13.45 -39.77
N GLU A 1194 -74.54 14.47 -39.23
CA GLU A 1194 -73.91 15.74 -38.92
C GLU A 1194 -72.73 15.62 -37.95
N ASN A 1195 -72.81 14.69 -36.99
CA ASN A 1195 -71.78 14.52 -35.97
C ASN A 1195 -70.58 13.75 -36.53
N VAL A 1196 -70.82 12.82 -37.46
CA VAL A 1196 -69.77 12.13 -38.23
C VAL A 1196 -69.01 13.11 -39.14
N GLU A 1197 -69.73 14.04 -39.78
CA GLU A 1197 -69.13 15.10 -40.60
C GLU A 1197 -68.29 16.06 -39.73
N LYS A 1198 -68.86 16.59 -38.63
CA LYS A 1198 -68.14 17.43 -37.65
C LYS A 1198 -66.90 16.73 -37.05
N ALA A 1199 -67.01 15.44 -36.73
CA ALA A 1199 -65.88 14.62 -36.25
C ALA A 1199 -64.80 14.44 -37.33
N GLY A 1200 -65.21 14.16 -38.57
CA GLY A 1200 -64.31 14.05 -39.72
C GLY A 1200 -63.51 15.33 -39.94
N GLU A 1201 -64.16 16.48 -39.96
CA GLU A 1201 -63.49 17.79 -40.10
C GLU A 1201 -62.50 18.07 -38.96
N ALA A 1202 -62.88 17.79 -37.71
CA ALA A 1202 -62.00 17.96 -36.55
C ALA A 1202 -60.75 17.06 -36.61
N ILE A 1203 -60.91 15.84 -37.13
CA ILE A 1203 -59.82 14.87 -37.33
C ILE A 1203 -58.92 15.31 -38.50
N ILE A 1204 -59.48 15.73 -39.64
CA ILE A 1204 -58.72 16.27 -40.78
C ILE A 1204 -57.93 17.52 -40.37
N LYS A 1205 -58.52 18.42 -39.57
CA LYS A 1205 -57.83 19.59 -39.02
C LYS A 1205 -56.65 19.18 -38.14
N SER A 1206 -56.84 18.18 -37.27
CA SER A 1206 -55.80 17.60 -36.42
C SER A 1206 -54.71 16.81 -37.18
N LEU A 1207 -54.92 16.49 -38.46
CA LEU A 1207 -53.94 15.85 -39.36
C LEU A 1207 -53.20 16.84 -40.27
N LYS A 1208 -53.74 18.05 -40.46
CA LYS A 1208 -53.12 19.14 -41.23
C LYS A 1208 -52.27 20.07 -40.36
N GLN A 1209 -52.58 20.16 -39.06
CA GLN A 1209 -51.71 20.72 -38.02
C GLN A 1209 -50.60 19.72 -37.64
#